data_AF-A0A542H307-F1
#
_entry.id   AF-A0A542H307-F1
#
_cell.length_a   1.000
_cell.length_b   1.000
_cell.length_c   1.000
_cell.angle_alpha   90.00
_cell.angle_beta   90.00
_cell.angle_gamma   90.00
#
_symmetry.space_group_name_H-M   'P 1'
#
loop_
_entity.id
_entity.type
_entity.pdbx_description
1 polymer ?
#
loop_
_entity_poly.entity_id
_entity_poly.type
_entity_poly.pdbx_seq_one_letter_code
_entity_poly.pdbx_strand_id
1 'polypeptide(L)'
;MHIIETYFECCGFDHTFLQGGTSVYLWNLSRAFAARGHRVSIVTPAHGRLDDLRGRYEVEDLDYADEYVLPLVLDPDVWQGFPAEVRLPLRTTAHRIRLDGVDLYFLSNDYLDRLPDTFYPPYSAKGQDLVFFKPLVFQADSVRFLRHWFGEEKALVHAHEPYYHYLLPAALRADPLKLVVSTVQSNMPIAKKVYAPEVRRLLDLLGATADLPPDGPPAGPELEAVRQYQQLTHLHYEYPPDHVALYQLILENADLIDFLSPGQLDFYASFRDTPFEALFAHLPLARAVRENAHKMFVGGCAISDQWLAWDPREVDRAKVLGGLGLDPALPTFFHNARYALHHKGQLELMRAVDRVLSDGLAANFVVRCISGAPLDDPYFREVARRHPGRLHLESDRVDERRVFEYAASADFCLFPSKFEMDTFLIAQGEAMVCGAVPIATAQEGMAHFLHARPEPDSTGLAVNRSFAEDDPLLTAALAARIHEAVALRTGDPVRYQLLSARAEAVARRFTWEHCAELHLAAFSRLWRGEPAEPAAERALRHGWFDLLKDDEITAEAALVHGDLAAYARHAPVDASVARRFFGTAWERADFTTCERVLDRFPDAVTAEEARRLRGRCSVTDEGKLVYRLPHAERVELVTPAPRETAVRALPEVRELRRTGPGEFEGPPPAAKARLLLTLVSGRVTWDEARHG
;
A
#
# COMPACT_ATOMS: atom_id res chain seq x y z
N MET A 1 -16.02 -26.35 -2.20
CA MET A 1 -16.49 -25.10 -1.55
C MET A 1 -17.13 -24.23 -2.62
N HIS A 2 -18.09 -23.39 -2.26
CA HIS A 2 -18.54 -22.28 -3.10
C HIS A 2 -17.81 -21.01 -2.64
N ILE A 3 -17.03 -20.43 -3.54
CA ILE A 3 -16.29 -19.18 -3.33
C ILE A 3 -17.01 -18.10 -4.15
N ILE A 4 -17.40 -17.01 -3.49
CA ILE A 4 -18.07 -15.88 -4.10
C ILE A 4 -17.15 -14.67 -3.98
N GLU A 5 -16.52 -14.29 -5.08
CA GLU A 5 -15.75 -13.05 -5.16
C GLU A 5 -16.70 -11.86 -5.25
N THR A 6 -16.48 -10.83 -4.43
CA THR A 6 -17.29 -9.61 -4.43
C THR A 6 -16.39 -8.40 -4.56
N TYR A 7 -16.55 -7.64 -5.64
CA TYR A 7 -15.83 -6.38 -5.82
C TYR A 7 -16.58 -5.44 -6.74
N PHE A 8 -16.33 -4.15 -6.53
CA PHE A 8 -16.99 -3.09 -7.27
C PHE A 8 -16.62 -3.07 -8.75
N GLU A 9 -15.47 -3.63 -9.16
CA GLU A 9 -15.02 -3.73 -10.56
C GLU A 9 -14.49 -5.15 -10.87
N CYS A 10 -15.36 -6.13 -11.11
CA CYS A 10 -14.96 -7.49 -11.51
C CYS A 10 -15.03 -7.71 -13.03
N CYS A 11 -14.57 -6.76 -13.84
CA CYS A 11 -14.67 -6.81 -15.30
C CYS A 11 -13.37 -7.25 -16.02
N GLY A 12 -12.36 -7.73 -15.29
CA GLY A 12 -11.04 -8.09 -15.84
C GLY A 12 -11.03 -9.29 -16.80
N PHE A 13 -12.17 -9.95 -17.00
CA PHE A 13 -12.37 -10.94 -18.05
C PHE A 13 -12.41 -10.34 -19.46
N ASP A 14 -12.62 -9.02 -19.57
CA ASP A 14 -12.72 -8.30 -20.84
C ASP A 14 -11.97 -6.96 -20.79
N HIS A 15 -10.93 -6.86 -21.62
CA HIS A 15 -10.00 -5.73 -21.66
C HIS A 15 -10.65 -4.37 -21.93
N THR A 16 -11.82 -4.33 -22.57
CA THR A 16 -12.52 -3.07 -22.87
C THR A 16 -13.21 -2.46 -21.65
N PHE A 17 -13.36 -3.22 -20.57
CA PHE A 17 -13.95 -2.80 -19.31
C PHE A 17 -12.92 -2.64 -18.19
N LEU A 18 -11.63 -2.78 -18.51
CA LEU A 18 -10.56 -2.69 -17.53
C LEU A 18 -10.33 -1.23 -17.08
N GLN A 19 -10.46 -0.96 -15.78
CA GLN A 19 -10.06 0.31 -15.17
C GLN A 19 -8.82 0.18 -14.29
N GLY A 20 -8.59 -1.00 -13.70
CA GLY A 20 -7.43 -1.25 -12.84
C GLY A 20 -6.91 -2.69 -12.83
N GLY A 21 -5.68 -2.86 -12.33
CA GLY A 21 -5.02 -4.18 -12.22
C GLY A 21 -5.70 -5.14 -11.23
N THR A 22 -6.48 -4.61 -10.28
CA THR A 22 -7.28 -5.42 -9.34
C THR A 22 -8.29 -6.28 -10.09
N SER A 23 -8.94 -5.75 -11.13
CA SER A 23 -9.91 -6.52 -11.90
C SER A 23 -9.28 -7.74 -12.60
N VAL A 24 -8.05 -7.58 -13.12
CA VAL A 24 -7.26 -8.68 -13.70
C VAL A 24 -6.89 -9.72 -12.64
N TYR A 25 -6.53 -9.26 -11.44
CA TYR A 25 -6.25 -10.15 -10.30
C TYR A 25 -7.44 -11.05 -9.99
N LEU A 26 -8.64 -10.46 -9.84
CA LEU A 26 -9.82 -11.21 -9.43
C LEU A 26 -10.21 -12.26 -10.46
N TRP A 27 -10.16 -11.90 -11.75
CA TRP A 27 -10.52 -12.82 -12.82
C TRP A 27 -9.58 -14.03 -12.88
N ASN A 28 -8.27 -13.80 -12.82
CA ASN A 28 -7.30 -14.89 -12.89
C ASN A 28 -7.32 -15.77 -11.64
N LEU A 29 -7.47 -15.18 -10.45
CA LEU A 29 -7.64 -15.94 -9.21
C LEU A 29 -8.91 -16.80 -9.24
N SER A 30 -10.03 -16.24 -9.72
CA SER A 30 -11.30 -16.95 -9.90
C SER A 30 -11.17 -18.17 -10.81
N ARG A 31 -10.49 -18.01 -11.95
CA ARG A 31 -10.22 -19.12 -12.88
C ARG A 31 -9.34 -20.19 -12.24
N ALA A 32 -8.34 -19.78 -11.46
CA ALA A 32 -7.48 -20.72 -10.74
C ALA A 32 -8.26 -21.52 -9.67
N PHE A 33 -9.19 -20.89 -8.94
CA PHE A 33 -10.10 -21.61 -8.04
C PHE A 33 -11.01 -22.60 -8.78
N ALA A 34 -11.60 -22.18 -9.90
CA ALA A 34 -12.47 -23.03 -10.71
C ALA A 34 -11.69 -24.24 -11.28
N ALA A 35 -10.47 -24.03 -11.77
CA ALA A 35 -9.58 -25.08 -12.26
C ALA A 35 -9.20 -26.11 -11.17
N ARG A 36 -9.25 -25.72 -9.89
CA ARG A 36 -9.07 -26.62 -8.74
C ARG A 36 -10.37 -27.30 -8.28
N GLY A 37 -11.45 -27.19 -9.06
CA GLY A 37 -12.71 -27.89 -8.83
C GLY A 37 -13.64 -27.20 -7.83
N HIS A 38 -13.41 -25.93 -7.53
CA HIS A 38 -14.33 -25.14 -6.70
C HIS A 38 -15.43 -24.52 -7.55
N ARG A 39 -16.62 -24.35 -6.96
CA ARG A 39 -17.67 -23.52 -7.56
C ARG A 39 -17.29 -22.08 -7.29
N VAL A 40 -17.19 -21.27 -8.35
CA VAL A 40 -16.78 -19.87 -8.24
C VAL A 40 -17.87 -18.99 -8.83
N SER A 41 -18.31 -18.02 -8.04
CA SER A 41 -19.19 -16.94 -8.48
C SER A 41 -18.49 -15.60 -8.29
N ILE A 42 -18.79 -14.65 -9.16
CA ILE A 42 -18.36 -13.25 -9.04
C ILE A 42 -19.62 -12.40 -8.92
N VAL A 43 -19.66 -11.45 -7.98
CA VAL A 43 -20.74 -10.46 -7.87
C VAL A 43 -20.16 -9.05 -8.06
N THR A 44 -20.71 -8.31 -9.02
CA THR A 44 -20.25 -6.97 -9.38
C THR A 44 -21.40 -6.13 -9.97
N PRO A 45 -21.34 -4.79 -9.98
CA PRO A 45 -22.33 -4.00 -10.69
C PRO A 45 -22.22 -4.15 -12.21
N ALA A 46 -23.33 -3.99 -12.93
CA ALA A 46 -23.33 -3.98 -14.38
C ALA A 46 -22.73 -2.69 -15.00
N HIS A 47 -22.64 -1.62 -14.21
CA HIS A 47 -22.07 -0.33 -14.61
C HIS A 47 -22.70 0.29 -15.87
N GLY A 48 -23.96 -0.01 -16.16
CA GLY A 48 -24.63 0.51 -17.36
C GLY A 48 -24.09 -0.11 -18.64
N ARG A 49 -23.39 -1.25 -18.54
CA ARG A 49 -22.76 -1.95 -19.65
C ARG A 49 -23.49 -3.23 -20.05
N LEU A 50 -24.72 -3.47 -19.59
CA LEU A 50 -25.47 -4.69 -19.92
C LEU A 50 -25.65 -4.88 -21.43
N ASP A 51 -25.97 -3.82 -22.17
CA ASP A 51 -26.14 -3.92 -23.63
C ASP A 51 -24.83 -4.27 -24.33
N ASP A 52 -23.72 -3.68 -23.89
CA ASP A 52 -22.38 -3.99 -24.36
C ASP A 52 -21.99 -5.45 -24.06
N LEU A 53 -22.38 -5.96 -22.89
CA LEU A 53 -22.17 -7.36 -22.50
C LEU A 53 -23.04 -8.30 -23.34
N ARG A 54 -24.32 -8.00 -23.54
CA ARG A 54 -25.24 -8.76 -24.41
C ARG A 54 -24.78 -8.83 -25.85
N GLY A 55 -24.10 -7.80 -26.34
CA GLY A 55 -23.50 -7.80 -27.67
C GLY A 55 -22.32 -8.77 -27.83
N ARG A 56 -21.73 -9.27 -26.73
CA ARG A 56 -20.47 -10.04 -26.73
C ARG A 56 -20.55 -11.40 -26.05
N TYR A 57 -21.44 -11.55 -25.08
CA TYR A 57 -21.58 -12.73 -24.24
C TYR A 57 -23.03 -13.18 -24.19
N GLU A 58 -23.24 -14.46 -23.88
CA GLU A 58 -24.55 -14.99 -23.53
C GLU A 58 -24.92 -14.51 -22.12
N VAL A 59 -25.80 -13.51 -22.05
CA VAL A 59 -26.30 -12.95 -20.79
C VAL A 59 -27.66 -13.57 -20.47
N GLU A 60 -27.75 -14.21 -19.32
CA GLU A 60 -28.98 -14.76 -18.76
C GLU A 60 -29.60 -13.75 -17.78
N ASP A 61 -30.83 -13.30 -18.04
CA ASP A 61 -31.59 -12.51 -17.08
C ASP A 61 -32.14 -13.44 -15.99
N LEU A 62 -31.78 -13.20 -14.73
CA LEU A 62 -32.21 -14.04 -13.62
C LEU A 62 -33.60 -13.61 -13.13
N ASP A 63 -34.35 -14.55 -12.55
CA ASP A 63 -35.59 -14.26 -11.82
C ASP A 63 -35.26 -13.66 -10.44
N TYR A 64 -34.58 -12.51 -10.45
CA TYR A 64 -34.20 -11.74 -9.28
C TYR A 64 -34.61 -10.29 -9.47
N ALA A 65 -35.48 -9.80 -8.58
CA ALA A 65 -35.81 -8.39 -8.47
C ALA A 65 -35.99 -8.06 -6.99
N ASP A 66 -35.25 -7.06 -6.52
CA ASP A 66 -35.34 -6.59 -5.14
C ASP A 66 -35.62 -5.09 -5.13
N GLU A 67 -36.71 -4.70 -4.47
CA GLU A 67 -37.16 -3.33 -4.35
C GLU A 67 -37.08 -2.86 -2.91
N TYR A 68 -36.34 -1.78 -2.66
CA TYR A 68 -36.22 -1.20 -1.34
C TYR A 68 -35.87 0.29 -1.42
N VAL A 69 -35.81 0.94 -0.25
CA VAL A 69 -35.38 2.33 -0.14
C VAL A 69 -34.11 2.38 0.68
N LEU A 70 -33.00 2.81 0.08
CA LEU A 70 -31.73 3.01 0.76
C LEU A 70 -31.77 4.37 1.50
N PRO A 71 -31.66 4.39 2.84
CA PRO A 71 -31.51 5.61 3.62
C PRO A 71 -30.04 6.03 3.65
N LEU A 72 -29.71 7.12 2.95
CA LEU A 72 -28.38 7.71 2.98
C LEU A 72 -28.35 8.88 3.98
N VAL A 73 -27.71 8.67 5.13
CA VAL A 73 -27.45 9.75 6.09
C VAL A 73 -26.19 10.48 5.65
N LEU A 74 -26.30 11.79 5.42
CA LEU A 74 -25.23 12.60 4.85
C LEU A 74 -24.47 13.34 5.95
N ASP A 75 -23.15 13.32 5.87
CA ASP A 75 -22.29 14.17 6.70
C ASP A 75 -22.58 15.66 6.37
N PRO A 76 -23.13 16.45 7.30
CA PRO A 76 -23.53 17.83 7.04
C PRO A 76 -22.34 18.75 6.73
N ASP A 77 -21.13 18.42 7.17
CA ASP A 77 -19.94 19.22 6.90
C ASP A 77 -19.45 19.03 5.45
N VAL A 78 -19.70 17.86 4.87
CA VAL A 78 -19.32 17.49 3.49
C VAL A 78 -20.44 17.80 2.49
N TRP A 79 -21.70 17.48 2.83
CA TRP A 79 -22.84 17.52 1.92
C TRP A 79 -23.71 18.76 2.14
N GLN A 80 -23.06 19.93 2.13
CA GLN A 80 -23.74 21.20 2.37
C GLN A 80 -24.81 21.46 1.31
N GLY A 81 -26.03 21.79 1.76
CA GLY A 81 -27.17 22.02 0.87
C GLY A 81 -28.00 20.79 0.52
N PHE A 82 -27.59 19.59 0.94
CA PHE A 82 -28.41 18.39 0.89
C PHE A 82 -29.20 18.20 2.21
N PRO A 83 -30.35 17.49 2.20
CA PRO A 83 -31.01 17.10 3.44
C PRO A 83 -30.14 16.10 4.22
N ALA A 84 -30.27 16.09 5.55
CA ALA A 84 -29.47 15.21 6.42
C ALA A 84 -29.67 13.70 6.15
N GLU A 85 -30.83 13.31 5.64
CA GLU A 85 -31.08 11.96 5.11
C GLU A 85 -31.72 12.08 3.73
N VAL A 86 -31.19 11.34 2.75
CA VAL A 86 -31.78 11.13 1.43
C VAL A 86 -32.30 9.71 1.33
N ARG A 87 -33.47 9.54 0.71
CA ARG A 87 -34.10 8.23 0.48
C ARG A 87 -33.99 7.87 -1.00
N LEU A 88 -33.19 6.87 -1.32
CA LEU A 88 -33.03 6.39 -2.70
C LEU A 88 -33.92 5.16 -2.93
N PRO A 89 -35.04 5.27 -3.67
CA PRO A 89 -35.76 4.09 -4.12
C PRO A 89 -34.89 3.34 -5.14
N LEU A 90 -34.69 2.05 -4.90
CA LEU A 90 -33.88 1.19 -5.75
C LEU A 90 -34.69 -0.05 -6.13
N ARG A 91 -34.59 -0.42 -7.40
CA ARG A 91 -35.03 -1.71 -7.93
C ARG A 91 -33.81 -2.38 -8.56
N THR A 92 -33.28 -3.39 -7.89
CA THR A 92 -32.08 -4.10 -8.32
C THR A 92 -32.45 -5.39 -9.02
N THR A 93 -31.91 -5.59 -10.21
CA THR A 93 -32.02 -6.83 -11.00
C THR A 93 -30.66 -7.49 -11.13
N ALA A 94 -30.63 -8.79 -11.44
CA ALA A 94 -29.40 -9.55 -11.57
C ALA A 94 -29.34 -10.30 -12.91
N HIS A 95 -28.15 -10.31 -13.51
CA HIS A 95 -27.88 -10.96 -14.78
C HIS A 95 -26.66 -11.87 -14.64
N ARG A 96 -26.60 -12.97 -15.38
CA ARG A 96 -25.50 -13.92 -15.30
C ARG A 96 -24.81 -14.11 -16.65
N ILE A 97 -23.48 -14.13 -16.62
CA ILE A 97 -22.64 -14.70 -17.68
C ILE A 97 -21.94 -15.94 -17.11
N ARG A 98 -21.77 -16.99 -17.91
CA ARG A 98 -20.94 -18.14 -17.57
C ARG A 98 -19.71 -18.16 -18.45
N LEU A 99 -18.53 -18.11 -17.85
CA LEU A 99 -17.27 -18.09 -18.60
C LEU A 99 -16.19 -18.86 -17.84
N ASP A 100 -15.46 -19.73 -18.51
CA ASP A 100 -14.32 -20.49 -17.95
C ASP A 100 -14.61 -21.20 -16.60
N GLY A 101 -15.84 -21.70 -16.41
CA GLY A 101 -16.26 -22.36 -15.17
C GLY A 101 -16.58 -21.42 -14.01
N VAL A 102 -16.66 -20.11 -14.26
CA VAL A 102 -17.03 -19.06 -13.31
C VAL A 102 -18.40 -18.48 -13.68
N ASP A 103 -19.27 -18.33 -12.69
CA ASP A 103 -20.55 -17.62 -12.84
C ASP A 103 -20.38 -16.14 -12.48
N LEU A 104 -20.51 -15.23 -13.45
CA LEU A 104 -20.44 -13.77 -13.22
C LEU A 104 -21.85 -13.19 -13.07
N TYR A 105 -22.16 -12.65 -11.90
CA TYR A 105 -23.42 -12.00 -11.57
C TYR A 105 -23.27 -10.48 -11.60
N PHE A 106 -24.07 -9.83 -12.46
CA PHE A 106 -24.10 -8.39 -12.65
C PHE A 106 -25.37 -7.81 -12.01
N LEU A 107 -25.19 -6.93 -11.02
CA LEU A 107 -26.29 -6.20 -10.38
C LEU A 107 -26.54 -4.88 -11.11
N SER A 108 -27.79 -4.63 -11.51
CA SER A 108 -28.20 -3.45 -12.28
C SER A 108 -29.34 -2.71 -11.59
N ASN A 109 -29.20 -1.39 -11.50
CA ASN A 109 -30.22 -0.42 -11.09
C ASN A 109 -29.78 1.01 -11.51
N ASP A 110 -30.68 1.97 -11.33
CA ASP A 110 -30.50 3.38 -11.74
C ASP A 110 -29.22 4.05 -11.21
N TYR A 111 -28.67 3.59 -10.07
CA TYR A 111 -27.44 4.11 -9.49
C TYR A 111 -26.20 3.31 -9.91
N LEU A 112 -26.29 1.98 -9.87
CA LEU A 112 -25.21 1.07 -10.27
C LEU A 112 -24.84 1.21 -11.74
N ASP A 113 -25.78 1.69 -12.56
CA ASP A 113 -25.58 1.87 -14.00
C ASP A 113 -25.07 3.26 -14.42
N ARG A 114 -24.80 4.13 -13.44
CA ARG A 114 -24.16 5.43 -13.69
C ARG A 114 -22.68 5.25 -13.98
N LEU A 115 -22.06 6.21 -14.67
CA LEU A 115 -20.62 6.25 -14.93
C LEU A 115 -20.08 5.02 -15.69
N PRO A 116 -20.64 4.66 -16.86
CA PRO A 116 -20.26 3.48 -17.63
C PRO A 116 -18.81 3.49 -18.14
N ASP A 117 -18.18 4.67 -18.22
CA ASP A 117 -16.82 4.80 -18.74
C ASP A 117 -15.75 4.70 -17.66
N THR A 118 -16.04 5.18 -16.44
CA THR A 118 -15.07 5.26 -15.34
C THR A 118 -15.35 4.26 -14.23
N PHE A 119 -16.58 3.75 -14.14
CA PHE A 119 -17.16 2.90 -13.09
C PHE A 119 -17.19 3.54 -11.70
N TYR A 120 -16.07 4.09 -11.26
CA TYR A 120 -15.92 4.79 -9.98
C TYR A 120 -16.42 6.23 -10.08
N PRO A 121 -17.05 6.74 -9.01
CA PRO A 121 -17.30 8.16 -8.89
C PRO A 121 -15.97 8.92 -8.70
N PRO A 122 -15.74 10.02 -9.43
CA PRO A 122 -14.58 10.86 -9.19
C PRO A 122 -14.68 11.49 -7.80
N TYR A 123 -13.55 11.68 -7.13
CA TYR A 123 -13.55 12.27 -5.78
C TYR A 123 -14.13 13.70 -5.76
N SER A 124 -14.06 14.42 -6.88
CA SER A 124 -14.69 15.73 -7.06
C SER A 124 -16.21 15.73 -6.95
N ALA A 125 -16.87 14.57 -7.09
CA ALA A 125 -18.32 14.44 -6.89
C ALA A 125 -18.72 14.43 -5.41
N LYS A 126 -17.78 14.16 -4.48
CA LYS A 126 -18.06 14.11 -3.04
C LYS A 126 -18.59 15.47 -2.55
N GLY A 127 -19.74 15.47 -1.89
CA GLY A 127 -20.41 16.69 -1.40
C GLY A 127 -21.20 17.44 -2.48
N GLN A 128 -21.17 17.00 -3.74
CA GLN A 128 -21.77 17.71 -4.87
C GLN A 128 -22.80 16.87 -5.64
N ASP A 129 -22.55 15.56 -5.76
CA ASP A 129 -23.42 14.63 -6.49
C ASP A 129 -23.54 13.29 -5.73
N LEU A 130 -24.78 12.87 -5.47
CA LEU A 130 -25.09 11.62 -4.77
C LEU A 130 -24.60 10.37 -5.51
N VAL A 131 -24.23 10.48 -6.80
CA VAL A 131 -23.54 9.38 -7.52
C VAL A 131 -22.26 8.93 -6.81
N PHE A 132 -21.66 9.78 -5.96
CA PHE A 132 -20.53 9.41 -5.11
C PHE A 132 -20.81 8.19 -4.22
N PHE A 133 -22.08 7.96 -3.85
CA PHE A 133 -22.51 6.82 -3.04
C PHE A 133 -22.78 5.55 -3.83
N LYS A 134 -22.52 5.52 -5.15
CA LYS A 134 -22.63 4.31 -5.97
C LYS A 134 -21.95 3.08 -5.36
N PRO A 135 -20.74 3.16 -4.75
CA PRO A 135 -20.15 2.01 -4.06
C PRO A 135 -20.91 1.55 -2.81
N LEU A 136 -21.56 2.46 -2.07
CA LEU A 136 -22.41 2.09 -0.94
C LEU A 136 -23.70 1.41 -1.38
N VAL A 137 -24.30 1.88 -2.48
CA VAL A 137 -25.43 1.21 -3.14
C VAL A 137 -25.04 -0.24 -3.46
N PHE A 138 -23.88 -0.45 -4.10
CA PHE A 138 -23.38 -1.79 -4.41
C PHE A 138 -23.19 -2.66 -3.16
N GLN A 139 -22.65 -2.13 -2.08
CA GLN A 139 -22.46 -2.90 -0.84
C GLN A 139 -23.80 -3.38 -0.27
N ALA A 140 -24.80 -2.49 -0.22
CA ALA A 140 -26.14 -2.85 0.26
C ALA A 140 -26.80 -3.89 -0.66
N ASP A 141 -26.78 -3.66 -1.97
CA ASP A 141 -27.33 -4.58 -2.98
C ASP A 141 -26.63 -5.94 -2.95
N SER A 142 -25.31 -5.97 -2.78
CA SER A 142 -24.53 -7.21 -2.70
C SER A 142 -24.94 -8.04 -1.49
N VAL A 143 -25.05 -7.44 -0.30
CA VAL A 143 -25.50 -8.16 0.90
C VAL A 143 -26.91 -8.73 0.71
N ARG A 144 -27.82 -7.93 0.14
CA ARG A 144 -29.21 -8.35 -0.11
C ARG A 144 -29.29 -9.48 -1.13
N PHE A 145 -28.54 -9.36 -2.24
CA PHE A 145 -28.41 -10.41 -3.26
C PHE A 145 -27.83 -11.70 -2.68
N LEU A 146 -26.73 -11.63 -1.92
CA LEU A 146 -26.09 -12.80 -1.30
C LEU A 146 -27.04 -13.55 -0.36
N ARG A 147 -27.83 -12.83 0.44
CA ARG A 147 -28.79 -13.43 1.36
C ARG A 147 -30.03 -14.00 0.67
N HIS A 148 -30.44 -13.42 -0.45
CA HIS A 148 -31.61 -13.90 -1.19
C HIS A 148 -31.24 -15.05 -2.13
N TRP A 149 -30.29 -14.82 -3.03
CA TRP A 149 -29.94 -15.75 -4.11
C TRP A 149 -29.11 -16.94 -3.63
N PHE A 150 -28.23 -16.71 -2.64
CA PHE A 150 -27.41 -17.77 -2.03
C PHE A 150 -27.79 -18.03 -0.56
N GLY A 151 -29.01 -17.68 -0.15
CA GLY A 151 -29.44 -17.68 1.24
C GLY A 151 -29.26 -19.02 1.96
N GLU A 152 -29.67 -20.12 1.33
CA GLU A 152 -29.65 -21.46 1.93
C GLU A 152 -28.30 -22.19 1.77
N GLU A 153 -27.34 -21.59 1.07
CA GLU A 153 -26.06 -22.21 0.75
C GLU A 153 -24.95 -21.71 1.66
N LYS A 154 -24.13 -22.64 2.19
CA LYS A 154 -22.85 -22.27 2.81
C LYS A 154 -21.89 -21.77 1.73
N ALA A 155 -21.34 -20.58 1.89
CA ALA A 155 -20.40 -19.99 0.94
C ALA A 155 -19.30 -19.19 1.65
N LEU A 156 -18.15 -19.10 1.00
CA LEU A 156 -17.10 -18.16 1.37
C LEU A 156 -17.26 -16.92 0.51
N VAL A 157 -17.50 -15.78 1.15
CA VAL A 157 -17.62 -14.46 0.50
C VAL A 157 -16.27 -13.78 0.60
N HIS A 158 -15.56 -13.67 -0.52
CA HIS A 158 -14.24 -13.08 -0.61
C HIS A 158 -14.37 -11.67 -1.18
N ALA A 159 -14.17 -10.68 -0.32
CA ALA A 159 -14.42 -9.28 -0.61
C ALA A 159 -13.09 -8.52 -0.81
N HIS A 160 -13.04 -7.71 -1.87
CA HIS A 160 -11.81 -7.04 -2.27
C HIS A 160 -11.89 -5.54 -2.07
N GLU A 161 -10.81 -5.00 -1.52
CA GLU A 161 -10.61 -3.58 -1.20
C GLU A 161 -11.55 -3.02 -0.12
N PRO A 162 -11.07 -2.92 1.15
CA PRO A 162 -11.84 -2.48 2.32
C PRO A 162 -12.80 -1.31 2.10
N TYR A 163 -12.40 -0.28 1.35
CA TYR A 163 -13.24 0.89 1.14
C TYR A 163 -14.54 0.59 0.35
N TYR A 164 -14.53 -0.45 -0.48
CA TYR A 164 -15.67 -0.82 -1.33
C TYR A 164 -16.52 -1.96 -0.76
N HIS A 165 -16.20 -2.50 0.43
CA HIS A 165 -16.97 -3.58 1.06
C HIS A 165 -17.06 -3.52 2.58
N TYR A 166 -16.72 -2.41 3.24
CA TYR A 166 -16.70 -2.34 4.71
C TYR A 166 -18.02 -2.69 5.41
N LEU A 167 -19.17 -2.63 4.73
CA LEU A 167 -20.45 -3.10 5.28
C LEU A 167 -20.60 -4.62 5.25
N LEU A 168 -19.99 -5.32 4.29
CA LEU A 168 -20.23 -6.75 4.05
C LEU A 168 -19.89 -7.63 5.25
N PRO A 169 -18.69 -7.55 5.86
CA PRO A 169 -18.34 -8.39 7.00
C PRO A 169 -19.30 -8.21 8.17
N ALA A 170 -19.58 -6.96 8.54
CA ALA A 170 -20.49 -6.63 9.64
C ALA A 170 -21.93 -7.08 9.36
N ALA A 171 -22.40 -6.93 8.12
CA ALA A 171 -23.74 -7.34 7.74
C ALA A 171 -23.92 -8.85 7.69
N LEU A 172 -22.90 -9.60 7.27
CA LEU A 172 -22.97 -11.07 7.17
C LEU A 172 -22.52 -11.79 8.43
N ARG A 173 -21.96 -11.08 9.43
CA ARG A 173 -21.37 -11.66 10.64
C ARG A 173 -22.26 -12.66 11.38
N ALA A 174 -23.56 -12.39 11.44
CA ALA A 174 -24.53 -13.23 12.14
C ALA A 174 -25.07 -14.39 11.31
N ASP A 175 -24.73 -14.48 10.02
CA ASP A 175 -25.15 -15.56 9.12
C ASP A 175 -24.13 -16.71 9.17
N PRO A 176 -24.46 -17.87 9.80
CA PRO A 176 -23.53 -18.98 9.93
C PRO A 176 -23.22 -19.69 8.61
N LEU A 177 -23.96 -19.38 7.54
CA LEU A 177 -23.72 -19.91 6.20
C LEU A 177 -22.74 -19.06 5.39
N LYS A 178 -22.39 -17.85 5.85
CA LYS A 178 -21.52 -16.94 5.10
C LYS A 178 -20.23 -16.69 5.87
N LEU A 179 -19.13 -17.16 5.32
CA LEU A 179 -17.79 -16.95 5.86
C LEU A 179 -17.14 -15.82 5.07
N VAL A 180 -16.79 -14.71 5.71
CA VAL A 180 -16.32 -13.51 5.02
C VAL A 180 -14.81 -13.35 5.14
N VAL A 181 -14.14 -13.28 3.98
CA VAL A 181 -12.73 -12.94 3.88
C VAL A 181 -12.60 -11.57 3.22
N SER A 182 -11.73 -10.72 3.74
CA SER A 182 -11.48 -9.38 3.21
C SER A 182 -10.03 -9.22 2.76
N THR A 183 -9.77 -8.98 1.48
CA THR A 183 -8.42 -8.67 0.97
C THR A 183 -8.15 -7.18 0.93
N VAL A 184 -6.99 -6.79 1.48
CA VAL A 184 -6.44 -5.44 1.39
C VAL A 184 -5.65 -5.29 0.09
N GLN A 185 -6.08 -4.39 -0.82
CA GLN A 185 -5.52 -4.32 -2.18
C GLN A 185 -5.27 -2.89 -2.70
N SER A 186 -5.53 -1.85 -1.90
CA SER A 186 -5.29 -0.48 -2.34
C SER A 186 -4.75 0.42 -1.24
N ASN A 187 -4.18 1.54 -1.71
CA ASN A 187 -3.38 2.50 -0.98
C ASN A 187 -4.20 3.46 -0.11
N MET A 188 -5.32 2.98 0.43
CA MET A 188 -6.10 3.78 1.35
C MET A 188 -5.41 3.79 2.72
N PRO A 189 -5.33 4.96 3.38
CA PRO A 189 -4.83 5.01 4.75
C PRO A 189 -5.59 4.00 5.62
N ILE A 190 -4.86 3.19 6.38
CA ILE A 190 -5.47 2.21 7.29
C ILE A 190 -6.45 2.88 8.28
N ALA A 191 -6.17 4.15 8.63
CA ALA A 191 -6.96 4.96 9.53
C ALA A 191 -8.14 5.69 8.84
N LYS A 192 -8.43 5.38 7.57
CA LYS A 192 -9.55 5.98 6.85
C LYS A 192 -10.85 5.73 7.60
N LYS A 193 -11.58 6.81 7.86
CA LYS A 193 -12.89 6.76 8.48
C LYS A 193 -14.00 7.21 7.53
N VAL A 194 -15.22 6.75 7.82
CA VAL A 194 -16.47 7.13 7.15
C VAL A 194 -17.48 7.61 8.19
N TYR A 195 -18.51 8.32 7.75
CA TYR A 195 -19.48 8.94 8.65
C TYR A 195 -20.26 7.89 9.44
N ALA A 196 -20.13 7.85 10.76
CA ALA A 196 -20.67 6.76 11.57
C ALA A 196 -22.22 6.68 11.53
N PRO A 197 -22.99 7.80 11.54
CA PRO A 197 -24.44 7.73 11.40
C PRO A 197 -24.91 7.05 10.11
N GLU A 198 -24.19 7.25 9.00
CA GLU A 198 -24.45 6.54 7.73
C GLU A 198 -24.27 5.04 7.91
N VAL A 199 -23.13 4.62 8.47
CA VAL A 199 -22.82 3.20 8.66
C VAL A 199 -23.86 2.52 9.57
N ARG A 200 -24.22 3.14 10.71
CA ARG A 200 -25.26 2.60 11.61
C ARG A 200 -26.57 2.41 10.85
N ARG A 201 -27.01 3.44 10.12
CA ARG A 201 -28.28 3.42 9.43
C ARG A 201 -28.34 2.37 8.32
N LEU A 202 -27.23 2.15 7.62
CA LEU A 202 -27.11 1.10 6.60
C LEU A 202 -27.03 -0.30 7.21
N LEU A 203 -26.32 -0.48 8.33
CA LEU A 203 -26.31 -1.75 9.05
C LEU A 203 -27.70 -2.11 9.61
N ASP A 204 -28.44 -1.12 10.14
CA ASP A 204 -29.84 -1.29 10.58
C ASP A 204 -30.74 -1.74 9.42
N LEU A 205 -30.61 -1.11 8.24
CA LEU A 205 -31.34 -1.53 7.03
C LEU A 205 -31.03 -2.99 6.67
N LEU A 206 -29.77 -3.39 6.82
CA LEU A 206 -29.31 -4.74 6.56
C LEU A 206 -29.58 -5.69 7.75
N GLY A 207 -30.30 -5.25 8.80
CA GLY A 207 -30.61 -6.08 9.96
C GLY A 207 -29.36 -6.61 10.70
N ALA A 208 -28.25 -5.90 10.60
CA ALA A 208 -26.99 -6.26 11.25
C ALA A 208 -26.97 -5.74 12.69
N THR A 209 -26.40 -6.53 13.61
CA THR A 209 -26.29 -6.18 15.04
C THR A 209 -24.85 -5.83 15.45
N ALA A 210 -23.99 -5.55 14.47
CA ALA A 210 -22.58 -5.26 14.73
C ALA A 210 -22.44 -3.88 15.40
N ASP A 211 -21.73 -3.85 16.52
CA ASP A 211 -21.36 -2.59 17.14
C ASP A 211 -20.35 -1.85 16.28
N LEU A 212 -20.47 -0.52 16.22
CA LEU A 212 -19.45 0.29 15.58
C LEU A 212 -18.24 0.41 16.51
N PRO A 213 -17.01 0.28 15.96
CA PRO A 213 -15.79 0.57 16.69
C PRO A 213 -15.87 1.91 17.42
N PRO A 214 -15.53 1.97 18.72
CA PRO A 214 -15.52 3.23 19.46
C PRO A 214 -14.44 4.15 18.91
N ASP A 215 -14.69 5.47 18.94
CA ASP A 215 -13.58 6.40 18.73
C ASP A 215 -12.67 6.40 19.95
N GLY A 216 -11.36 6.38 19.70
CA GLY A 216 -10.37 6.46 20.76
C GLY A 216 -10.23 7.89 21.26
N PRO A 217 -9.70 8.10 22.48
CA PRO A 217 -9.21 9.42 22.83
C PRO A 217 -8.17 9.87 21.79
N PRO A 218 -8.12 11.17 21.44
CA PRO A 218 -7.08 11.67 20.56
C PRO A 218 -5.70 11.41 21.20
N ALA A 219 -4.69 11.19 20.35
CA ALA A 219 -3.30 11.14 20.80
C ALA A 219 -2.95 12.39 21.63
N GLY A 220 -2.11 12.20 22.66
CA GLY A 220 -1.77 13.23 23.63
C GLY A 220 -1.06 14.45 23.01
N PRO A 221 -1.00 15.58 23.73
CA PRO A 221 -0.44 16.85 23.23
C PRO A 221 1.03 16.74 22.81
N GLU A 222 1.76 15.74 23.30
CA GLU A 222 3.16 15.43 22.96
C GLU A 222 3.36 14.90 21.53
N LEU A 223 2.27 14.42 20.89
CA LEU A 223 2.25 13.92 19.51
C LEU A 223 1.62 14.91 18.51
N GLU A 224 1.31 16.15 18.94
CA GLU A 224 0.66 17.15 18.07
C GLU A 224 1.43 17.38 16.77
N ALA A 225 2.75 17.57 16.85
CA ALA A 225 3.61 17.76 15.68
C ALA A 225 3.58 16.53 14.75
N VAL A 226 3.63 15.33 15.33
CA VAL A 226 3.59 14.05 14.60
C VAL A 226 2.27 13.91 13.85
N ARG A 227 1.16 14.24 14.51
CA ARG A 227 -0.20 14.12 14.00
C ARG A 227 -0.47 15.11 12.86
N GLN A 228 -0.07 16.37 13.03
CA GLN A 228 -0.17 17.37 11.97
C GLN A 228 0.74 17.01 10.79
N TYR A 229 1.94 16.49 11.02
CA TYR A 229 2.84 16.07 9.94
C TYR A 229 2.23 14.98 9.06
N GLN A 230 1.44 14.07 9.63
CA GLN A 230 0.78 13.05 8.81
C GLN A 230 -0.13 13.63 7.73
N GLN A 231 -0.61 14.87 7.89
CA GLN A 231 -1.41 15.56 6.86
C GLN A 231 -0.61 15.89 5.59
N LEU A 232 0.72 15.94 5.70
CA LEU A 232 1.66 16.09 4.58
C LEU A 232 2.08 14.72 4.00
N THR A 233 1.56 13.64 4.57
CA THR A 233 1.75 12.28 4.10
C THR A 233 0.41 11.73 3.61
N HIS A 234 0.43 10.63 2.87
CA HIS A 234 -0.79 9.88 2.54
C HIS A 234 -1.05 8.72 3.52
N LEU A 235 -0.42 8.71 4.70
CA LEU A 235 -0.48 7.58 5.65
C LEU A 235 -1.64 7.67 6.64
N HIS A 236 -2.05 8.89 6.97
CA HIS A 236 -3.09 9.15 7.95
C HIS A 236 -3.76 10.49 7.69
N TYR A 237 -5.09 10.49 7.74
CA TYR A 237 -5.91 11.69 7.74
C TYR A 237 -6.67 11.81 9.05
N GLU A 238 -6.87 13.04 9.51
CA GLU A 238 -7.74 13.31 10.64
C GLU A 238 -9.20 13.30 10.19
N TYR A 239 -10.05 12.79 11.07
CA TYR A 239 -11.49 12.74 10.87
C TYR A 239 -12.20 13.26 12.13
N PRO A 240 -13.39 13.87 11.99
CA PRO A 240 -14.23 14.23 13.13
C PRO A 240 -14.58 13.01 14.01
N PRO A 241 -14.94 13.23 15.29
CA PRO A 241 -15.17 12.14 16.25
C PRO A 241 -16.43 11.30 15.97
N ASP A 242 -17.33 11.77 15.11
CA ASP A 242 -18.51 11.05 14.66
C ASP A 242 -18.26 10.16 13.44
N HIS A 243 -17.00 9.88 13.14
CA HIS A 243 -16.57 8.97 12.07
C HIS A 243 -16.03 7.65 12.63
N VAL A 244 -16.26 6.56 11.90
CA VAL A 244 -15.85 5.19 12.25
C VAL A 244 -14.72 4.70 11.34
N ALA A 245 -13.69 4.09 11.93
CA ALA A 245 -12.58 3.51 11.18
C ALA A 245 -13.02 2.24 10.43
N LEU A 246 -13.01 2.29 9.09
CA LEU A 246 -13.53 1.20 8.27
C LEU A 246 -12.69 -0.07 8.41
N TYR A 247 -11.37 0.08 8.56
CA TYR A 247 -10.49 -1.08 8.65
C TYR A 247 -10.66 -1.81 9.99
N GLN A 248 -10.90 -1.06 11.07
CA GLN A 248 -11.24 -1.66 12.37
C GLN A 248 -12.57 -2.41 12.31
N LEU A 249 -13.59 -1.82 11.68
CA LEU A 249 -14.89 -2.49 11.48
C LEU A 249 -14.73 -3.82 10.74
N ILE A 250 -13.87 -3.86 9.71
CA ILE A 250 -13.57 -5.08 8.97
C ILE A 250 -12.79 -6.08 9.81
N LEU A 251 -11.73 -5.66 10.52
CA LEU A 251 -10.93 -6.53 11.38
C LEU A 251 -11.78 -7.26 12.43
N GLU A 252 -12.73 -6.54 13.03
CA GLU A 252 -13.60 -7.07 14.08
C GLU A 252 -14.66 -8.04 13.52
N ASN A 253 -15.13 -7.82 12.29
CA ASN A 253 -16.28 -8.57 11.74
C ASN A 253 -15.95 -9.59 10.64
N ALA A 254 -14.82 -9.50 9.95
CA ALA A 254 -14.40 -10.52 9.00
C ALA A 254 -13.88 -11.78 9.72
N ASP A 255 -14.00 -12.92 9.05
CA ASP A 255 -13.46 -14.19 9.55
C ASP A 255 -11.96 -14.32 9.25
N LEU A 256 -11.52 -13.84 8.08
CA LEU A 256 -10.10 -13.71 7.73
C LEU A 256 -9.80 -12.40 7.00
N ILE A 257 -8.55 -11.95 7.11
CA ILE A 257 -8.01 -10.78 6.40
C ILE A 257 -6.85 -11.25 5.52
N ASP A 258 -6.96 -10.97 4.23
CA ASP A 258 -5.98 -11.34 3.23
C ASP A 258 -5.11 -10.14 2.80
N PHE A 259 -3.87 -10.44 2.44
CA PHE A 259 -2.86 -9.51 1.96
C PHE A 259 -2.13 -10.09 0.74
N LEU A 260 -1.70 -9.20 -0.16
CA LEU A 260 -1.07 -9.53 -1.43
C LEU A 260 0.42 -9.90 -1.30
N SER A 261 1.08 -9.49 -0.23
CA SER A 261 2.47 -9.85 0.03
C SER A 261 2.79 -9.88 1.54
N PRO A 262 3.82 -10.63 1.97
CA PRO A 262 4.27 -10.61 3.36
C PRO A 262 4.68 -9.22 3.84
N GLY A 263 5.30 -8.44 2.96
CA GLY A 263 5.75 -7.10 3.29
C GLY A 263 4.59 -6.10 3.43
N GLN A 264 3.50 -6.25 2.68
CA GLN A 264 2.28 -5.48 2.92
C GLN A 264 1.67 -5.80 4.29
N LEU A 265 1.55 -7.09 4.63
CA LEU A 265 1.06 -7.49 5.94
C LEU A 265 1.94 -6.92 7.07
N ASP A 266 3.26 -7.03 6.93
CA ASP A 266 4.20 -6.47 7.90
C ASP A 266 4.09 -4.95 8.01
N PHE A 267 3.84 -4.28 6.88
CA PHE A 267 3.62 -2.86 6.84
C PHE A 267 2.38 -2.44 7.65
N TYR A 268 1.24 -3.12 7.45
CA TYR A 268 -0.02 -2.84 8.15
C TYR A 268 -0.02 -3.27 9.62
N ALA A 269 0.89 -4.15 10.01
CA ALA A 269 1.01 -4.61 11.39
C ALA A 269 1.55 -3.54 12.34
N SER A 270 2.47 -2.68 11.89
CA SER A 270 3.10 -1.70 12.78
C SER A 270 3.51 -0.37 12.16
N PHE A 271 3.46 -0.21 10.83
CA PHE A 271 3.97 0.98 10.13
C PHE A 271 5.43 1.30 10.45
N ARG A 272 6.23 0.26 10.73
CA ARG A 272 7.62 0.40 11.17
C ARG A 272 8.43 1.24 10.20
N ASP A 273 9.33 2.04 10.78
CA ASP A 273 10.33 2.84 10.07
C ASP A 273 9.70 3.95 9.21
N THR A 274 8.47 4.37 9.54
CA THR A 274 7.75 5.47 8.86
C THR A 274 7.44 6.63 9.80
N PRO A 275 7.13 7.83 9.26
CA PRO A 275 6.67 8.95 10.08
C PRO A 275 5.39 8.64 10.88
N PHE A 276 4.62 7.62 10.49
CA PHE A 276 3.34 7.28 11.14
C PHE A 276 3.49 6.32 12.32
N GLU A 277 4.60 5.58 12.43
CA GLU A 277 4.83 4.52 13.44
C GLU A 277 4.45 4.99 14.86
N ALA A 278 4.99 6.14 15.27
CA ALA A 278 4.78 6.70 16.61
C ALA A 278 3.32 7.04 16.88
N LEU A 279 2.60 7.59 15.89
CA LEU A 279 1.17 7.89 16.06
C LEU A 279 0.33 6.62 16.02
N PHE A 280 0.60 5.72 15.07
CA PHE A 280 -0.13 4.46 14.91
C PHE A 280 -0.19 3.66 16.21
N ALA A 281 0.94 3.52 16.91
CA ALA A 281 1.03 2.80 18.18
C ALA A 281 0.06 3.30 19.27
N HIS A 282 -0.46 4.53 19.15
CA HIS A 282 -1.41 5.13 20.10
C HIS A 282 -2.86 5.10 19.62
N LEU A 283 -3.13 4.66 18.39
CA LEU A 283 -4.49 4.59 17.84
C LEU A 283 -5.20 3.29 18.29
N PRO A 284 -6.53 3.32 18.53
CA PRO A 284 -7.32 2.10 18.77
C PRO A 284 -7.13 1.03 17.70
N LEU A 285 -6.93 1.49 16.46
CA LEU A 285 -6.69 0.65 15.30
C LEU A 285 -5.46 -0.25 15.45
N ALA A 286 -4.37 0.21 16.08
CA ALA A 286 -3.18 -0.62 16.29
C ALA A 286 -3.47 -1.77 17.27
N ARG A 287 -4.28 -1.51 18.30
CA ARG A 287 -4.77 -2.56 19.20
C ARG A 287 -5.65 -3.56 18.42
N ALA A 288 -6.59 -3.07 17.62
CA ALA A 288 -7.47 -3.94 16.83
C ALA A 288 -6.69 -4.82 15.83
N VAL A 289 -5.66 -4.27 15.17
CA VAL A 289 -4.73 -5.02 14.29
C VAL A 289 -4.06 -6.15 15.07
N ARG A 290 -3.53 -5.85 16.26
CA ARG A 290 -2.84 -6.83 17.10
C ARG A 290 -3.78 -7.93 17.61
N GLU A 291 -4.95 -7.56 18.14
CA GLU A 291 -5.94 -8.50 18.68
C GLU A 291 -6.51 -9.44 17.59
N ASN A 292 -6.62 -8.94 16.36
CA ASN A 292 -7.11 -9.69 15.21
C ASN A 292 -5.98 -10.28 14.34
N ALA A 293 -4.72 -10.29 14.81
CA ALA A 293 -3.58 -10.78 14.06
C ALA A 293 -3.71 -12.26 13.64
N HIS A 294 -4.47 -13.05 14.40
CA HIS A 294 -4.78 -14.45 14.10
C HIS A 294 -5.61 -14.63 12.83
N LYS A 295 -6.38 -13.61 12.41
CA LYS A 295 -7.20 -13.63 11.19
C LYS A 295 -6.40 -13.36 9.92
N MET A 296 -5.17 -12.85 10.05
CA MET A 296 -4.40 -12.32 8.94
C MET A 296 -3.58 -13.41 8.23
N PHE A 297 -3.65 -13.48 6.92
CA PHE A 297 -2.82 -14.36 6.09
C PHE A 297 -2.39 -13.66 4.79
N VAL A 298 -1.53 -14.32 4.02
CA VAL A 298 -1.05 -13.81 2.73
C VAL A 298 -1.48 -14.80 1.65
N GLY A 299 -2.51 -14.45 0.90
CA GLY A 299 -2.97 -15.17 -0.29
C GLY A 299 -2.13 -14.86 -1.53
N GLY A 300 -1.39 -13.74 -1.50
CA GLY A 300 -0.43 -13.39 -2.55
C GLY A 300 -1.06 -12.67 -3.74
N CYS A 301 -0.22 -12.37 -4.72
CA CYS A 301 -0.58 -11.86 -6.04
C CYS A 301 0.41 -12.42 -7.08
N ALA A 302 0.06 -12.32 -8.35
CA ALA A 302 0.75 -13.00 -9.42
C ALA A 302 0.92 -12.14 -10.68
N ILE A 303 1.78 -12.61 -11.57
CA ILE A 303 1.94 -12.08 -12.92
C ILE A 303 0.94 -12.77 -13.84
N SER A 304 0.39 -12.01 -14.80
CA SER A 304 -0.53 -12.53 -15.82
C SER A 304 0.07 -13.75 -16.53
N ASP A 305 -0.73 -14.80 -16.73
CA ASP A 305 -0.30 -16.01 -17.41
C ASP A 305 0.22 -15.72 -18.83
N GLN A 306 -0.31 -14.67 -19.48
CA GLN A 306 0.14 -14.26 -20.82
C GLN A 306 1.59 -13.76 -20.82
N TRP A 307 1.96 -12.93 -19.84
CA TRP A 307 3.35 -12.46 -19.67
C TRP A 307 4.30 -13.60 -19.38
N LEU A 308 3.86 -14.60 -18.61
CA LEU A 308 4.67 -15.78 -18.31
C LEU A 308 4.83 -16.70 -19.53
N ALA A 309 3.82 -16.75 -20.41
CA ALA A 309 3.79 -17.58 -21.61
C ALA A 309 4.55 -16.99 -22.80
N TRP A 310 4.60 -15.67 -22.93
CA TRP A 310 5.35 -15.02 -24.02
C TRP A 310 6.88 -15.13 -23.82
N ASP A 311 7.60 -15.35 -24.92
CA ASP A 311 9.07 -15.39 -24.91
C ASP A 311 9.64 -13.99 -25.23
N PRO A 312 10.35 -13.34 -24.28
CA PRO A 312 10.99 -12.04 -24.52
C PRO A 312 11.98 -12.07 -25.69
N ARG A 313 12.57 -13.23 -26.00
CA ARG A 313 13.56 -13.39 -27.08
C ARG A 313 12.97 -13.28 -28.48
N GLU A 314 11.65 -13.39 -28.62
CA GLU A 314 10.94 -13.20 -29.89
C GLU A 314 10.74 -11.71 -30.23
N VAL A 315 11.02 -10.80 -29.29
CA VAL A 315 10.86 -9.36 -29.49
C VAL A 315 12.09 -8.78 -30.17
N ASP A 316 11.89 -8.16 -31.34
CA ASP A 316 12.93 -7.41 -32.04
C ASP A 316 13.14 -6.04 -31.36
N ARG A 317 14.11 -5.99 -30.45
CA ARG A 317 14.51 -4.77 -29.74
C ARG A 317 14.84 -3.61 -30.69
N ALA A 318 15.50 -3.86 -31.82
CA ALA A 318 15.89 -2.80 -32.75
C ALA A 318 14.68 -2.16 -33.41
N LYS A 319 13.72 -2.99 -33.82
CA LYS A 319 12.43 -2.54 -34.36
C LYS A 319 11.60 -1.78 -33.33
N VAL A 320 11.50 -2.29 -32.11
CA VAL A 320 10.69 -1.67 -31.04
C VAL A 320 11.28 -0.31 -30.66
N LEU A 321 12.55 -0.26 -30.24
CA LEU A 321 13.16 0.99 -29.78
C LEU A 321 13.34 1.99 -30.93
N GLY A 322 13.74 1.54 -32.12
CA GLY A 322 13.82 2.41 -33.30
C GLY A 322 12.45 2.98 -33.70
N GLY A 323 11.37 2.21 -33.56
CA GLY A 323 10.01 2.67 -33.76
C GLY A 323 9.54 3.73 -32.75
N LEU A 324 10.15 3.77 -31.57
CA LEU A 324 9.96 4.82 -30.56
C LEU A 324 10.90 6.03 -30.77
N GLY A 325 11.77 5.98 -31.78
CA GLY A 325 12.81 6.99 -32.03
C GLY A 325 14.03 6.87 -31.12
N LEU A 326 14.18 5.76 -30.40
CA LEU A 326 15.26 5.49 -29.45
C LEU A 326 16.39 4.68 -30.09
N ASP A 327 17.61 4.76 -29.54
CA ASP A 327 18.78 4.03 -30.06
C ASP A 327 18.90 2.64 -29.41
N PRO A 328 18.68 1.53 -30.15
CA PRO A 328 18.66 0.20 -29.57
C PRO A 328 19.97 -0.29 -28.96
N ALA A 329 21.10 0.35 -29.28
CA ALA A 329 22.42 0.00 -28.74
C ALA A 329 22.61 0.44 -27.28
N LEU A 330 21.76 1.35 -26.77
CA LEU A 330 21.94 1.94 -25.45
C LEU A 330 21.25 1.16 -24.33
N PRO A 331 21.75 1.28 -23.08
CA PRO A 331 20.98 0.93 -21.87
C PRO A 331 19.60 1.57 -21.90
N THR A 332 18.56 0.75 -21.75
CA THR A 332 17.16 1.17 -21.84
C THR A 332 16.46 0.90 -20.51
N PHE A 333 15.81 1.93 -19.99
CA PHE A 333 15.05 1.90 -18.74
C PHE A 333 13.56 1.97 -19.03
N PHE A 334 12.78 1.14 -18.34
CA PHE A 334 11.32 1.05 -18.51
C PHE A 334 10.57 1.41 -17.23
N HIS A 335 9.54 2.24 -17.35
CA HIS A 335 8.56 2.51 -16.30
C HIS A 335 7.15 2.34 -16.86
N ASN A 336 6.28 1.66 -16.10
CA ASN A 336 4.87 1.52 -16.45
C ASN A 336 3.99 1.63 -15.21
N ALA A 337 3.16 2.67 -15.14
CA ALA A 337 2.14 2.81 -14.11
C ALA A 337 1.02 3.75 -14.56
N ARG A 338 -0.12 3.70 -13.86
CA ARG A 338 -1.09 4.81 -13.91
C ARG A 338 -0.43 6.12 -13.48
N TYR A 339 -0.87 7.23 -14.05
CA TYR A 339 -0.43 8.56 -13.64
C TYR A 339 -0.93 8.84 -12.22
N ALA A 340 0.00 8.89 -11.28
CA ALA A 340 -0.25 9.14 -9.87
C ALA A 340 1.04 9.70 -9.27
N LEU A 341 1.26 10.98 -9.54
CA LEU A 341 2.54 11.69 -9.41
C LEU A 341 3.27 11.39 -8.10
N HIS A 342 2.63 11.69 -6.96
CA HIS A 342 3.20 11.48 -5.63
C HIS A 342 3.20 10.00 -5.24
N HIS A 343 2.18 9.23 -5.62
CA HIS A 343 2.06 7.82 -5.28
C HIS A 343 3.20 6.96 -5.84
N LYS A 344 3.46 7.13 -7.14
CA LYS A 344 4.37 6.30 -7.93
C LYS A 344 5.79 6.88 -8.02
N GLY A 345 6.05 8.01 -7.37
CA GLY A 345 7.34 8.72 -7.42
C GLY A 345 7.69 9.23 -8.82
N GLN A 346 6.68 9.53 -9.64
CA GLN A 346 6.88 9.86 -11.05
C GLN A 346 7.55 11.23 -11.22
N LEU A 347 7.34 12.15 -10.29
CA LEU A 347 8.04 13.45 -10.29
C LEU A 347 9.54 13.25 -10.07
N GLU A 348 9.92 12.48 -9.04
CA GLU A 348 11.31 12.17 -8.73
C GLU A 348 11.97 11.36 -9.85
N LEU A 349 11.23 10.41 -10.45
CA LEU A 349 11.65 9.69 -11.65
C LEU A 349 12.01 10.66 -12.77
N MET A 350 11.08 11.54 -13.17
CA MET A 350 11.31 12.45 -14.29
C MET A 350 12.43 13.45 -14.01
N ARG A 351 12.56 13.93 -12.76
CA ARG A 351 13.69 14.78 -12.36
C ARG A 351 15.03 14.03 -12.42
N ALA A 352 15.06 12.77 -12.02
CA ALA A 352 16.26 11.94 -12.12
C ALA A 352 16.63 11.68 -13.59
N VAL A 353 15.65 11.35 -14.44
CA VAL A 353 15.84 11.17 -15.89
C VAL A 353 16.36 12.46 -16.54
N ASP A 354 15.73 13.59 -16.26
CA ASP A 354 16.13 14.89 -16.79
C ASP A 354 17.58 15.23 -16.40
N ARG A 355 17.93 15.01 -15.13
CA ARG A 355 19.27 15.24 -14.60
C ARG A 355 20.31 14.38 -15.32
N VAL A 356 20.15 13.06 -15.33
CA VAL A 356 21.18 12.17 -15.90
C VAL A 356 21.36 12.36 -17.41
N LEU A 357 20.28 12.66 -18.14
CA LEU A 357 20.35 12.96 -19.57
C LEU A 357 21.02 14.32 -19.83
N SER A 358 20.71 15.33 -19.01
CA SER A 358 21.35 16.65 -19.08
C SER A 358 22.85 16.59 -18.72
N ASP A 359 23.24 15.67 -17.83
CA ASP A 359 24.63 15.36 -17.48
C ASP A 359 25.35 14.55 -18.59
N GLY A 360 24.66 14.22 -19.68
CA GLY A 360 25.23 13.56 -20.86
C GLY A 360 25.23 12.03 -20.83
N LEU A 361 24.46 11.40 -19.93
CA LEU A 361 24.38 9.94 -19.85
C LEU A 361 23.76 9.36 -21.13
N ALA A 362 24.48 8.41 -21.76
CA ALA A 362 24.01 7.72 -22.95
C ALA A 362 23.05 6.57 -22.60
N ALA A 363 21.76 6.88 -22.46
CA ALA A 363 20.70 5.91 -22.14
C ALA A 363 19.38 6.25 -22.85
N ASN A 364 18.47 5.26 -22.92
CA ASN A 364 17.08 5.42 -23.33
C ASN A 364 16.14 5.26 -22.15
N PHE A 365 15.00 5.94 -22.21
CA PHE A 365 13.92 5.84 -21.24
C PHE A 365 12.59 5.67 -21.95
N VAL A 366 11.86 4.62 -21.59
CA VAL A 366 10.46 4.41 -21.98
C VAL A 366 9.63 4.60 -20.71
N VAL A 367 9.00 5.76 -20.59
CA VAL A 367 8.22 6.16 -19.41
C VAL A 367 6.74 6.18 -19.78
N ARG A 368 5.98 5.25 -19.22
CA ARG A 368 4.55 5.14 -19.43
C ARG A 368 3.78 5.56 -18.19
N CYS A 369 2.97 6.61 -18.32
CA CYS A 369 2.14 7.20 -17.28
C CYS A 369 0.68 7.23 -17.73
N ILE A 370 -0.02 6.10 -17.59
CA ILE A 370 -1.37 5.90 -18.13
C ILE A 370 -2.37 6.82 -17.44
N SER A 371 -3.12 7.61 -18.21
CA SER A 371 -4.11 8.55 -17.69
C SER A 371 -5.44 8.38 -18.43
N GLY A 372 -6.56 8.60 -17.73
CA GLY A 372 -7.90 8.59 -18.34
C GLY A 372 -8.20 9.83 -19.19
N ALA A 373 -7.32 10.82 -19.14
CA ALA A 373 -7.31 12.02 -19.97
C ALA A 373 -5.88 12.28 -20.47
N PRO A 374 -5.67 13.06 -21.55
CA PRO A 374 -4.33 13.42 -22.01
C PRO A 374 -3.47 13.93 -20.86
N LEU A 375 -2.25 13.40 -20.74
CA LEU A 375 -1.33 13.81 -19.69
C LEU A 375 -0.99 15.29 -19.84
N ASP A 376 -1.45 16.12 -18.90
CA ASP A 376 -1.26 17.58 -18.90
C ASP A 376 -0.30 18.04 -17.80
N ASP A 377 0.87 17.41 -17.73
CA ASP A 377 1.96 17.85 -16.86
C ASP A 377 3.00 18.66 -17.67
N PRO A 378 3.14 19.99 -17.42
CA PRO A 378 4.07 20.84 -18.16
C PRO A 378 5.53 20.42 -18.00
N TYR A 379 5.92 19.95 -16.82
CA TYR A 379 7.30 19.53 -16.56
C TYR A 379 7.63 18.28 -17.38
N PHE A 380 6.74 17.28 -17.40
CA PHE A 380 6.97 16.04 -18.15
C PHE A 380 7.12 16.29 -19.65
N ARG A 381 6.25 17.14 -20.22
CA ARG A 381 6.33 17.52 -21.63
C ARG A 381 7.62 18.27 -21.96
N GLU A 382 8.04 19.16 -21.08
CA GLU A 382 9.27 19.92 -21.26
C GLU A 382 10.52 19.02 -21.22
N VAL A 383 10.58 18.04 -20.30
CA VAL A 383 11.67 17.04 -20.26
C VAL A 383 11.67 16.18 -21.52
N ALA A 384 10.51 15.68 -21.96
CA ALA A 384 10.39 14.89 -23.20
C ALA A 384 10.86 15.68 -24.43
N ARG A 385 10.53 16.98 -24.52
CA ARG A 385 10.97 17.87 -25.59
C ARG A 385 12.47 18.16 -25.55
N ARG A 386 13.07 18.22 -24.36
CA ARG A 386 14.51 18.49 -24.18
C ARG A 386 15.38 17.33 -24.62
N HIS A 387 14.89 16.10 -24.48
CA HIS A 387 15.66 14.87 -24.72
C HIS A 387 15.08 14.01 -25.85
N PRO A 388 14.90 14.55 -27.08
CA PRO A 388 14.37 13.79 -28.20
C PRO A 388 15.31 12.64 -28.55
N GLY A 389 14.73 11.47 -28.82
CA GLY A 389 15.48 10.24 -29.14
C GLY A 389 16.18 9.59 -27.96
N ARG A 390 15.97 10.09 -26.74
CA ARG A 390 16.43 9.48 -25.47
C ARG A 390 15.30 9.17 -24.51
N LEU A 391 14.20 9.91 -24.58
CA LEU A 391 13.01 9.70 -23.75
C LEU A 391 11.77 9.54 -24.63
N HIS A 392 11.07 8.43 -24.45
CA HIS A 392 9.72 8.21 -24.96
C HIS A 392 8.73 8.29 -23.79
N LEU A 393 7.77 9.22 -23.88
CA LEU A 393 6.71 9.42 -22.89
C LEU A 393 5.36 9.00 -23.49
N GLU A 394 4.68 8.03 -22.88
CA GLU A 394 3.38 7.50 -23.35
C GLU A 394 2.34 7.59 -22.23
N SER A 395 1.15 8.15 -22.52
CA SER A 395 0.03 8.21 -21.56
C SER A 395 -1.18 7.38 -21.98
N ASP A 396 -1.16 6.85 -23.21
CA ASP A 396 -2.30 6.19 -23.81
C ASP A 396 -2.39 4.72 -23.39
N ARG A 397 -3.63 4.21 -23.32
CA ARG A 397 -3.88 2.77 -23.15
C ARG A 397 -3.55 2.08 -24.47
N VAL A 398 -2.65 1.10 -24.43
CA VAL A 398 -2.25 0.27 -25.58
C VAL A 398 -2.45 -1.19 -25.23
N ASP A 399 -2.46 -2.04 -26.26
CA ASP A 399 -2.58 -3.49 -26.10
C ASP A 399 -1.47 -4.06 -25.20
N GLU A 400 -1.81 -5.08 -24.39
CA GLU A 400 -0.90 -5.72 -23.44
C GLU A 400 0.37 -6.26 -24.13
N ARG A 401 0.25 -6.80 -25.35
CA ARG A 401 1.41 -7.28 -26.12
C ARG A 401 2.38 -6.15 -26.43
N ARG A 402 1.88 -4.95 -26.71
CA ARG A 402 2.73 -3.78 -26.97
C ARG A 402 3.49 -3.34 -25.72
N VAL A 403 2.85 -3.42 -24.55
CA VAL A 403 3.53 -3.16 -23.26
C VAL A 403 4.62 -4.21 -22.99
N PHE A 404 4.34 -5.48 -23.27
CA PHE A 404 5.32 -6.56 -23.21
C PHE A 404 6.52 -6.30 -24.12
N GLU A 405 6.31 -5.88 -25.38
CA GLU A 405 7.39 -5.54 -26.31
C GLU A 405 8.30 -4.43 -25.76
N TYR A 406 7.72 -3.42 -25.11
CA TYR A 406 8.50 -2.36 -24.45
C TYR A 406 9.35 -2.90 -23.30
N ALA A 407 8.76 -3.73 -22.43
CA ALA A 407 9.45 -4.33 -21.30
C ALA A 407 10.57 -5.30 -21.76
N ALA A 408 10.30 -6.16 -22.74
CA ALA A 408 11.27 -7.08 -23.34
C ALA A 408 12.41 -6.36 -24.07
N SER A 409 12.19 -5.12 -24.49
CA SER A 409 13.22 -4.27 -25.10
C SER A 409 14.01 -3.45 -24.09
N ALA A 410 13.75 -3.59 -22.79
CA ALA A 410 14.43 -2.85 -21.72
C ALA A 410 15.45 -3.70 -20.97
N ASP A 411 16.43 -3.05 -20.35
CA ASP A 411 17.50 -3.70 -19.58
C ASP A 411 17.28 -3.55 -18.08
N PHE A 412 16.67 -2.43 -17.72
CA PHE A 412 16.36 -2.04 -16.35
C PHE A 412 14.91 -1.57 -16.28
N CYS A 413 14.30 -1.69 -15.11
CA CYS A 413 12.98 -1.14 -14.85
C CYS A 413 12.99 -0.20 -13.62
N LEU A 414 12.22 0.89 -13.69
CA LEU A 414 12.23 1.98 -12.71
C LEU A 414 10.89 2.03 -11.97
N PHE A 415 10.90 1.75 -10.67
CA PHE A 415 9.69 1.76 -9.83
C PHE A 415 9.93 2.49 -8.49
N PRO A 416 10.02 3.83 -8.50
CA PRO A 416 10.34 4.63 -7.32
C PRO A 416 9.12 4.91 -6.44
N SER A 417 8.25 3.93 -6.26
CA SER A 417 6.96 4.14 -5.61
C SER A 417 7.13 4.56 -4.15
N LYS A 418 6.42 5.62 -3.74
CA LYS A 418 6.52 6.22 -2.40
C LYS A 418 5.43 5.73 -1.47
N PHE A 419 4.23 5.63 -2.02
CA PHE A 419 3.04 5.26 -1.26
C PHE A 419 2.42 3.94 -1.70
N GLU A 420 3.16 3.14 -2.49
CA GLU A 420 2.85 1.72 -2.77
C GLU A 420 3.06 0.87 -1.53
N MET A 421 2.16 1.04 -0.58
CA MET A 421 2.30 0.55 0.79
C MET A 421 1.46 -0.71 1.01
N ASP A 422 0.67 -1.09 0.01
CA ASP A 422 -0.24 -2.23 0.04
C ASP A 422 -0.47 -2.90 -1.32
N THR A 423 0.45 -2.76 -2.26
CA THR A 423 0.33 -3.54 -3.50
C THR A 423 1.58 -4.31 -3.85
N PHE A 424 1.33 -5.41 -4.54
CA PHE A 424 2.33 -6.31 -5.08
C PHE A 424 3.19 -5.70 -6.20
N LEU A 425 2.72 -4.59 -6.80
CA LEU A 425 3.34 -3.90 -7.94
C LEU A 425 3.61 -4.79 -9.17
N ILE A 426 2.54 -5.35 -9.73
CA ILE A 426 2.54 -6.28 -10.88
C ILE A 426 3.46 -5.83 -12.02
N ALA A 427 3.43 -4.54 -12.40
CA ALA A 427 4.24 -3.99 -13.49
C ALA A 427 5.76 -4.16 -13.30
N GLN A 428 6.25 -4.18 -12.05
CA GLN A 428 7.66 -4.49 -11.78
C GLN A 428 7.96 -5.95 -12.08
N GLY A 429 7.13 -6.86 -11.59
CA GLY A 429 7.29 -8.29 -11.85
C GLY A 429 7.15 -8.62 -13.34
N GLU A 430 6.23 -7.99 -14.05
CA GLU A 430 6.06 -8.10 -15.51
C GLU A 430 7.36 -7.72 -16.25
N ALA A 431 7.99 -6.59 -15.90
CA ALA A 431 9.28 -6.21 -16.46
C ALA A 431 10.41 -7.18 -16.07
N MET A 432 10.40 -7.67 -14.84
CA MET A 432 11.38 -8.65 -14.36
C MET A 432 11.25 -10.01 -15.06
N VAL A 433 10.04 -10.46 -15.43
CA VAL A 433 9.83 -11.67 -16.25
C VAL A 433 10.56 -11.57 -17.60
N CYS A 434 10.70 -10.35 -18.12
CA CYS A 434 11.46 -10.06 -19.33
C CYS A 434 12.99 -9.93 -19.10
N GLY A 435 13.46 -10.13 -17.87
CA GLY A 435 14.86 -9.99 -17.49
C GLY A 435 15.30 -8.56 -17.16
N ALA A 436 14.39 -7.58 -17.09
CA ALA A 436 14.76 -6.23 -16.71
C ALA A 436 15.16 -6.16 -15.22
N VAL A 437 16.36 -5.63 -14.95
CA VAL A 437 16.89 -5.49 -13.59
C VAL A 437 16.20 -4.32 -12.87
N PRO A 438 15.54 -4.53 -11.72
CA PRO A 438 14.81 -3.46 -11.05
C PRO A 438 15.72 -2.45 -10.38
N ILE A 439 15.38 -1.16 -10.54
CA ILE A 439 15.78 -0.07 -9.66
C ILE A 439 14.50 0.47 -9.01
N ALA A 440 14.35 0.23 -7.73
CA ALA A 440 13.10 0.50 -7.04
C ALA A 440 13.31 0.90 -5.58
N THR A 441 12.31 1.57 -5.00
CA THR A 441 12.30 1.89 -3.58
C THR A 441 12.26 0.61 -2.75
N ALA A 442 12.92 0.60 -1.60
CA ALA A 442 12.89 -0.51 -0.65
C ALA A 442 11.59 -0.54 0.17
N GLN A 443 10.43 -0.27 -0.45
CA GLN A 443 9.14 -0.35 0.22
C GLN A 443 8.86 -1.79 0.65
N GLU A 444 8.34 -1.96 1.87
CA GLU A 444 8.02 -3.28 2.43
C GLU A 444 7.10 -4.07 1.51
N GLY A 445 6.06 -3.43 0.95
CA GLY A 445 5.12 -4.05 0.01
C GLY A 445 5.77 -4.67 -1.24
N MET A 446 7.01 -4.28 -1.57
CA MET A 446 7.79 -4.74 -2.73
C MET A 446 8.94 -5.69 -2.36
N ALA A 447 9.10 -6.04 -1.08
CA ALA A 447 10.21 -6.85 -0.58
C ALA A 447 10.27 -8.26 -1.21
N HIS A 448 9.13 -8.78 -1.70
CA HIS A 448 9.05 -10.08 -2.39
C HIS A 448 9.82 -10.11 -3.71
N PHE A 449 10.12 -8.96 -4.33
CA PHE A 449 10.97 -8.89 -5.53
C PHE A 449 12.47 -8.92 -5.23
N LEU A 450 12.86 -8.86 -3.95
CA LEU A 450 14.23 -9.04 -3.46
C LEU A 450 15.28 -8.01 -3.96
N HIS A 451 14.89 -6.92 -4.61
CA HIS A 451 15.83 -5.90 -5.12
C HIS A 451 16.57 -5.13 -4.01
N ALA A 452 16.03 -5.16 -2.79
CA ALA A 452 16.63 -4.55 -1.60
C ALA A 452 17.39 -5.56 -0.72
N ARG A 453 17.46 -6.84 -1.11
CA ARG A 453 18.28 -7.82 -0.39
C ARG A 453 19.77 -7.54 -0.64
N PRO A 454 20.65 -7.84 0.32
CA PRO A 454 22.09 -7.80 0.07
C PRO A 454 22.49 -8.85 -0.97
N GLU A 455 23.57 -8.58 -1.71
CA GLU A 455 24.21 -9.60 -2.56
C GLU A 455 24.70 -10.78 -1.69
N PRO A 456 24.64 -12.03 -2.18
CA PRO A 456 24.33 -12.42 -3.56
C PRO A 456 22.83 -12.62 -3.87
N ASP A 457 21.93 -12.31 -2.95
CA ASP A 457 20.49 -12.62 -3.11
C ASP A 457 19.69 -11.52 -3.80
N SER A 458 20.30 -10.36 -4.07
CA SER A 458 19.63 -9.26 -4.75
C SER A 458 19.25 -9.62 -6.19
N THR A 459 18.08 -9.12 -6.61
CA THR A 459 17.65 -9.10 -8.01
C THR A 459 18.00 -7.79 -8.73
N GLY A 460 18.35 -6.73 -8.00
CA GLY A 460 18.59 -5.41 -8.58
C GLY A 460 19.15 -4.39 -7.61
N LEU A 461 18.78 -3.13 -7.79
CA LEU A 461 19.33 -1.99 -7.06
C LEU A 461 18.23 -1.27 -6.28
N ALA A 462 18.35 -1.19 -4.95
CA ALA A 462 17.42 -0.43 -4.14
C ALA A 462 17.81 1.04 -3.98
N VAL A 463 16.77 1.88 -3.85
CA VAL A 463 16.83 3.21 -3.25
C VAL A 463 16.00 3.22 -1.95
N ASN A 464 16.28 4.17 -1.06
CA ASN A 464 15.56 4.27 0.21
C ASN A 464 14.07 4.49 0.03
N ARG A 465 13.29 4.08 1.04
CA ARG A 465 11.86 4.40 1.13
C ARG A 465 11.67 5.92 1.21
N SER A 466 10.53 6.39 0.71
CA SER A 466 10.15 7.80 0.77
C SER A 466 8.66 7.92 1.09
N PHE A 467 8.32 8.94 1.89
CA PHE A 467 6.96 9.28 2.30
C PHE A 467 6.63 10.76 2.11
N ALA A 468 7.50 11.48 1.39
CA ALA A 468 7.31 12.90 1.09
C ALA A 468 6.70 13.07 -0.30
N GLU A 469 5.81 14.05 -0.47
CA GLU A 469 5.20 14.35 -1.77
C GLU A 469 6.21 14.86 -2.80
N ASP A 470 7.25 15.57 -2.35
CA ASP A 470 8.43 16.00 -3.11
C ASP A 470 9.69 15.57 -2.34
N ASP A 471 10.50 14.66 -2.92
CA ASP A 471 11.70 14.13 -2.25
C ASP A 471 12.99 14.31 -3.07
N PRO A 472 13.84 15.30 -2.74
CA PRO A 472 15.12 15.50 -3.41
C PRO A 472 16.12 14.36 -3.12
N LEU A 473 16.01 13.67 -1.98
CA LEU A 473 16.89 12.53 -1.66
C LEU A 473 16.58 11.35 -2.58
N LEU A 474 15.31 11.06 -2.81
CA LEU A 474 14.90 10.01 -3.75
C LEU A 474 15.34 10.34 -5.18
N THR A 475 15.18 11.60 -5.61
CA THR A 475 15.66 12.07 -6.92
C THR A 475 17.17 11.83 -7.08
N ALA A 476 17.97 12.20 -6.07
CA ALA A 476 19.42 12.01 -6.09
C ALA A 476 19.82 10.52 -6.08
N ALA A 477 19.14 9.70 -5.26
CA ALA A 477 19.38 8.27 -5.18
C ALA A 477 19.06 7.56 -6.51
N LEU A 478 17.95 7.93 -7.17
CA LEU A 478 17.59 7.40 -8.48
C LEU A 478 18.61 7.76 -9.54
N ALA A 479 19.04 9.03 -9.61
CA ALA A 479 20.08 9.45 -10.54
C ALA A 479 21.39 8.65 -10.34
N ALA A 480 21.82 8.46 -9.09
CA ALA A 480 22.99 7.67 -8.76
C ALA A 480 22.84 6.20 -9.18
N ARG A 481 21.70 5.58 -8.91
CA ARG A 481 21.41 4.19 -9.31
C ARG A 481 21.30 4.01 -10.82
N ILE A 482 20.80 5.01 -11.54
CA ILE A 482 20.76 5.00 -13.01
C ILE A 482 22.19 5.03 -13.59
N HIS A 483 23.07 5.87 -13.05
CA HIS A 483 24.49 5.86 -13.44
C HIS A 483 25.16 4.52 -13.14
N GLU A 484 24.91 3.97 -11.94
CA GLU A 484 25.43 2.65 -11.56
C GLU A 484 24.93 1.55 -12.49
N ALA A 485 23.66 1.57 -12.89
CA ALA A 485 23.08 0.60 -13.81
C ALA A 485 23.68 0.67 -15.21
N VAL A 486 23.92 1.88 -15.75
CA VAL A 486 24.64 2.03 -17.02
C VAL A 486 26.07 1.48 -16.92
N ALA A 487 26.78 1.81 -15.85
CA ALA A 487 28.14 1.30 -15.60
C ALA A 487 28.16 -0.23 -15.43
N LEU A 488 27.16 -0.79 -14.74
CA LEU A 488 26.98 -2.23 -14.57
C LEU A 488 26.79 -2.93 -15.92
N ARG A 489 25.86 -2.45 -16.77
CA ARG A 489 25.58 -3.09 -18.06
C ARG A 489 26.78 -3.08 -19.01
N THR A 490 27.55 -1.99 -18.97
CA THR A 490 28.66 -1.74 -19.92
C THR A 490 30.01 -2.24 -19.41
N GLY A 491 30.28 -2.12 -18.11
CA GLY A 491 31.56 -2.43 -17.47
C GLY A 491 31.61 -3.79 -16.76
N ASP A 492 30.46 -4.34 -16.33
CA ASP A 492 30.36 -5.66 -15.70
C ASP A 492 29.14 -6.44 -16.22
N PRO A 493 29.18 -6.86 -17.50
CA PRO A 493 28.06 -7.55 -18.13
C PRO A 493 27.75 -8.91 -17.49
N VAL A 494 28.73 -9.54 -16.83
CA VAL A 494 28.53 -10.83 -16.13
C VAL A 494 27.64 -10.61 -14.91
N ARG A 495 27.94 -9.61 -14.07
CA ARG A 495 27.09 -9.29 -12.92
C ARG A 495 25.71 -8.81 -13.37
N TYR A 496 25.61 -8.01 -14.43
CA TYR A 496 24.33 -7.63 -15.02
C TYR A 496 23.48 -8.86 -15.40
N GLN A 497 24.05 -9.82 -16.13
CA GLN A 497 23.36 -11.04 -16.54
C GLN A 497 22.91 -11.89 -15.34
N LEU A 498 23.71 -11.97 -14.28
CA LEU A 498 23.33 -12.65 -13.05
C LEU A 498 22.12 -12.00 -12.38
N LEU A 499 22.10 -10.67 -12.28
CA LEU A 499 20.97 -9.93 -11.72
C LEU A 499 19.71 -10.09 -12.59
N SER A 500 19.86 -9.99 -13.91
CA SER A 500 18.78 -10.17 -14.88
C SER A 500 18.15 -11.56 -14.77
N ALA A 501 18.97 -12.62 -14.74
CA ALA A 501 18.49 -13.99 -14.58
C ALA A 501 17.81 -14.24 -13.22
N ARG A 502 18.32 -13.63 -12.14
CA ARG A 502 17.67 -13.71 -10.81
C ARG A 502 16.33 -12.98 -10.79
N ALA A 503 16.26 -11.79 -11.39
CA ALA A 503 15.04 -11.02 -11.50
C ALA A 503 13.96 -11.82 -12.21
N GLU A 504 14.29 -12.41 -13.36
CA GLU A 504 13.40 -13.32 -14.11
C GLU A 504 12.97 -14.51 -13.24
N ALA A 505 13.94 -15.21 -12.65
CA ALA A 505 13.67 -16.41 -11.85
C ALA A 505 12.82 -16.14 -10.60
N VAL A 506 12.90 -14.95 -10.01
CA VAL A 506 12.05 -14.53 -8.89
C VAL A 506 10.66 -14.18 -9.39
N ALA A 507 10.54 -13.36 -10.43
CA ALA A 507 9.25 -12.91 -10.95
C ALA A 507 8.38 -14.06 -11.48
N ARG A 508 9.00 -15.06 -12.12
CA ARG A 508 8.30 -16.27 -12.62
C ARG A 508 7.72 -17.18 -11.53
N ARG A 509 8.04 -16.97 -10.24
CA ARG A 509 7.47 -17.74 -9.12
C ARG A 509 6.04 -17.31 -8.78
N PHE A 510 5.64 -16.11 -9.19
CA PHE A 510 4.36 -15.53 -8.83
C PHE A 510 3.30 -15.92 -9.87
N THR A 511 2.69 -17.09 -9.66
CA THR A 511 1.64 -17.66 -10.53
C THR A 511 0.28 -17.63 -9.84
N TRP A 512 -0.79 -17.52 -10.63
CA TRP A 512 -2.16 -17.58 -10.11
C TRP A 512 -2.49 -18.93 -9.49
N GLU A 513 -1.87 -20.00 -9.99
CA GLU A 513 -1.96 -21.34 -9.40
C GLU A 513 -1.44 -21.35 -7.96
N HIS A 514 -0.27 -20.76 -7.70
CA HIS A 514 0.30 -20.68 -6.36
C HIS A 514 -0.54 -19.78 -5.45
N CYS A 515 -1.01 -18.63 -5.94
CA CYS A 515 -1.92 -17.77 -5.18
C CYS A 515 -3.20 -18.53 -4.78
N ALA A 516 -3.81 -19.27 -5.70
CA ALA A 516 -4.99 -20.07 -5.41
C ALA A 516 -4.71 -21.12 -4.33
N GLU A 517 -3.55 -21.77 -4.33
CA GLU A 517 -3.15 -22.71 -3.27
C GLU A 517 -3.09 -22.06 -1.88
N LEU A 518 -2.45 -20.89 -1.78
CA LEU A 518 -2.34 -20.16 -0.51
C LEU A 518 -3.71 -19.77 0.04
N HIS A 519 -4.59 -19.23 -0.82
CA HIS A 519 -5.96 -18.90 -0.43
C HIS A 519 -6.75 -20.16 -0.04
N LEU A 520 -6.71 -21.22 -0.86
CA LEU A 520 -7.45 -22.45 -0.59
C LEU A 520 -6.99 -23.13 0.70
N ALA A 521 -5.72 -23.00 1.07
CA ALA A 521 -5.22 -23.48 2.37
C ALA A 521 -5.91 -22.74 3.54
N ALA A 522 -5.98 -21.41 3.49
CA ALA A 522 -6.67 -20.61 4.51
C ALA A 522 -8.19 -20.87 4.51
N PHE A 523 -8.81 -20.84 3.32
CA PHE A 523 -10.25 -21.03 3.12
C PHE A 523 -10.71 -22.39 3.60
N SER A 524 -9.93 -23.45 3.34
CA SER A 524 -10.30 -24.80 3.75
C SER A 524 -10.28 -24.97 5.27
N ARG A 525 -9.34 -24.32 5.97
CA ARG A 525 -9.30 -24.31 7.45
C ARG A 525 -10.49 -23.57 8.02
N LEU A 526 -10.76 -22.37 7.50
CA LEU A 526 -11.94 -21.58 7.87
C LEU A 526 -13.23 -22.34 7.61
N TRP A 527 -13.35 -23.00 6.45
CA TRP A 527 -14.52 -23.78 6.06
C TRP A 527 -14.80 -24.95 7.03
N ARG A 528 -13.75 -25.56 7.58
CA ARG A 528 -13.84 -26.63 8.59
C ARG A 528 -14.07 -26.12 10.01
N GLY A 529 -14.06 -24.80 10.23
CA GLY A 529 -14.21 -24.19 11.56
C GLY A 529 -12.98 -24.38 12.44
N GLU A 530 -11.80 -24.55 11.85
CA GLU A 530 -10.56 -24.62 12.62
C GLU A 530 -10.22 -23.23 13.19
N PRO A 531 -9.88 -23.13 14.49
CA PRO A 531 -9.46 -21.87 15.07
C PRO A 531 -8.17 -21.38 14.40
N ALA A 532 -8.12 -20.09 14.11
CA ALA A 532 -6.92 -19.43 13.66
C ALA A 532 -6.10 -18.99 14.88
N GLU A 533 -4.81 -19.32 14.89
CA GLU A 533 -3.86 -18.87 15.91
C GLU A 533 -2.89 -17.86 15.27
N PRO A 534 -2.44 -16.85 16.03
CA PRO A 534 -1.43 -15.93 15.52
C PRO A 534 -0.12 -16.69 15.31
N ALA A 535 0.49 -16.56 14.12
CA ALA A 535 1.77 -17.19 13.85
C ALA A 535 2.85 -16.62 14.79
N ALA A 536 3.54 -17.49 15.55
CA ALA A 536 4.56 -17.06 16.51
C ALA A 536 5.66 -16.21 15.87
N GLU A 537 6.09 -16.57 14.65
CA GLU A 537 7.05 -15.80 13.87
C GLU A 537 6.59 -14.35 13.62
N ARG A 538 5.29 -14.15 13.35
CA ARG A 538 4.72 -12.82 13.14
C ARG A 538 4.71 -12.01 14.44
N ALA A 539 4.28 -12.62 15.53
CA ALA A 539 4.29 -11.95 16.83
C ALA A 539 5.71 -11.55 17.26
N LEU A 540 6.71 -12.42 17.05
CA LEU A 540 8.13 -12.10 17.25
C LEU A 540 8.59 -10.95 16.35
N ARG A 541 8.27 -11.02 15.06
CA ARG A 541 8.65 -9.99 14.09
C ARG A 541 8.12 -8.62 14.46
N HIS A 542 6.94 -8.53 15.09
CA HIS A 542 6.28 -7.28 15.46
C HIS A 542 6.37 -6.89 16.94
N GLY A 543 7.11 -7.66 17.74
CA GLY A 543 7.32 -7.34 19.15
C GLY A 543 6.05 -7.54 20.00
N TRP A 544 5.11 -8.34 19.53
CA TRP A 544 3.88 -8.69 20.26
C TRP A 544 4.15 -9.84 21.24
N PHE A 545 5.16 -9.66 22.10
CA PHE A 545 5.62 -10.70 23.02
C PHE A 545 4.59 -11.09 24.09
N ASP A 546 3.51 -10.33 24.22
CA ASP A 546 2.37 -10.66 25.08
C ASP A 546 1.41 -11.69 24.46
N LEU A 547 1.50 -11.93 23.14
CA LEU A 547 0.75 -12.96 22.43
C LEU A 547 1.48 -14.32 22.36
N LEU A 548 2.72 -14.37 22.86
CA LEU A 548 3.60 -15.54 22.78
C LEU A 548 3.71 -16.23 24.14
N LYS A 549 3.96 -17.54 24.10
CA LYS A 549 4.45 -18.27 25.27
C LYS A 549 5.91 -17.90 25.52
N ASP A 550 6.36 -18.01 26.77
CA ASP A 550 7.72 -17.62 27.15
C ASP A 550 8.81 -18.40 26.41
N ASP A 551 8.57 -19.66 26.03
CA ASP A 551 9.48 -20.51 25.24
C ASP A 551 9.52 -20.15 23.76
N GLU A 552 8.53 -19.41 23.25
CA GLU A 552 8.49 -18.90 21.88
C GLU A 552 9.24 -17.57 21.74
N ILE A 553 9.48 -16.86 22.85
CA ILE A 553 10.22 -15.58 22.85
C ILE A 553 11.70 -15.84 22.62
N THR A 554 12.27 -15.15 21.62
CA THR A 554 13.70 -15.22 21.33
C THR A 554 14.43 -13.98 21.83
N ALA A 555 15.65 -14.18 22.36
CA ALA A 555 16.54 -13.10 22.78
C ALA A 555 16.82 -12.09 21.67
N GLU A 556 16.97 -12.57 20.42
CA GLU A 556 17.25 -11.71 19.27
C GLU A 556 16.05 -10.84 18.89
N ALA A 557 14.83 -11.38 18.90
CA ALA A 557 13.64 -10.57 18.64
C ALA A 557 13.46 -9.49 19.72
N ALA A 558 13.62 -9.84 21.00
CA ALA A 558 13.54 -8.87 22.09
C ALA A 558 14.60 -7.75 21.95
N LEU A 559 15.81 -8.10 21.53
CA LEU A 559 16.88 -7.13 21.25
C LEU A 559 16.53 -6.17 20.11
N VAL A 560 16.08 -6.69 18.97
CA VAL A 560 15.70 -5.90 17.78
C VAL A 560 14.60 -4.88 18.10
N HIS A 561 13.68 -5.25 19.00
CA HIS A 561 12.56 -4.41 19.44
C HIS A 561 12.86 -3.52 20.65
N GLY A 562 14.05 -3.62 21.24
CA GLY A 562 14.40 -2.84 22.43
C GLY A 562 13.63 -3.25 23.70
N ASP A 563 13.02 -4.45 23.73
CA ASP A 563 12.23 -4.91 24.86
C ASP A 563 13.07 -5.69 25.88
N LEU A 564 13.67 -4.94 26.81
CA LEU A 564 14.42 -5.48 27.94
C LEU A 564 13.61 -6.43 28.83
N ALA A 565 12.29 -6.23 28.94
CA ALA A 565 11.43 -7.05 29.78
C ALA A 565 11.18 -8.41 29.12
N ALA A 566 10.86 -8.42 27.82
CA ALA A 566 10.75 -9.65 27.04
C ALA A 566 12.06 -10.45 27.04
N TYR A 567 13.21 -9.78 26.91
CA TYR A 567 14.52 -10.44 26.99
C TYR A 567 14.73 -11.09 28.37
N ALA A 568 14.43 -10.36 29.45
CA ALA A 568 14.64 -10.82 30.83
C ALA A 568 13.80 -12.04 31.22
N ARG A 569 12.68 -12.29 30.52
CA ARG A 569 11.90 -13.53 30.69
C ARG A 569 12.65 -14.77 30.18
N HIS A 570 13.54 -14.61 29.21
CA HIS A 570 14.28 -15.70 28.57
C HIS A 570 15.72 -15.85 29.11
N ALA A 571 16.43 -14.75 29.33
CA ALA A 571 17.84 -14.75 29.75
C ALA A 571 18.18 -13.52 30.61
N PRO A 572 19.18 -13.60 31.51
CA PRO A 572 19.62 -12.45 32.28
C PRO A 572 20.20 -11.35 31.38
N VAL A 573 19.91 -10.09 31.72
CA VAL A 573 20.48 -8.92 31.05
C VAL A 573 21.77 -8.52 31.78
N ASP A 574 22.91 -8.99 31.28
CA ASP A 574 24.23 -8.58 31.75
C ASP A 574 24.74 -7.31 31.03
N ALA A 575 25.92 -6.82 31.40
CA ALA A 575 26.51 -5.62 30.81
C ALA A 575 26.78 -5.74 29.30
N SER A 576 27.10 -6.95 28.79
CA SER A 576 27.33 -7.17 27.37
C SER A 576 26.03 -7.07 26.57
N VAL A 577 24.94 -7.64 27.11
CA VAL A 577 23.60 -7.59 26.53
C VAL A 577 23.07 -6.17 26.57
N ALA A 578 23.16 -5.49 27.72
CA ALA A 578 22.78 -4.08 27.84
C ALA A 578 23.51 -3.20 26.81
N ARG A 579 24.82 -3.43 26.60
CA ARG A 579 25.60 -2.74 25.57
C ARG A 579 25.07 -3.00 24.15
N ARG A 580 24.66 -4.24 23.83
CA ARG A 580 24.00 -4.56 22.54
C ARG A 580 22.67 -3.84 22.38
N PHE A 581 21.85 -3.78 23.44
CA PHE A 581 20.58 -3.02 23.42
C PHE A 581 20.83 -1.54 23.14
N PHE A 582 21.80 -0.93 23.81
CA PHE A 582 22.18 0.46 23.57
C PHE A 582 22.60 0.69 22.11
N GLY A 583 23.49 -0.16 21.58
CA GLY A 583 23.98 -0.04 20.20
C GLY A 583 22.86 -0.17 19.16
N THR A 584 22.00 -1.18 19.31
CA THR A 584 20.86 -1.44 18.40
C THR A 584 19.85 -0.29 18.44
N ALA A 585 19.54 0.22 19.64
CA ALA A 585 18.64 1.36 19.81
C ALA A 585 19.25 2.65 19.23
N TRP A 586 20.56 2.85 19.38
CA TRP A 586 21.28 4.00 18.82
C TRP A 586 21.24 4.02 17.30
N GLU A 587 21.49 2.90 16.63
CA GLU A 587 21.43 2.76 15.17
C GLU A 587 20.03 2.99 14.59
N ARG A 588 19.00 2.72 15.39
CA ARG A 588 17.59 2.96 15.05
C ARG A 588 17.10 4.35 15.49
N ALA A 589 17.96 5.15 16.13
CA ALA A 589 17.58 6.40 16.78
C ALA A 589 16.38 6.24 17.76
N ASP A 590 16.29 5.09 18.44
CA ASP A 590 15.40 4.88 19.60
C ASP A 590 16.11 5.35 20.87
N PHE A 591 16.11 6.67 21.05
CA PHE A 591 16.82 7.30 22.17
C PHE A 591 16.16 7.03 23.52
N THR A 592 14.84 6.79 23.55
CA THR A 592 14.14 6.40 24.78
C THR A 592 14.65 5.06 25.31
N THR A 593 14.88 4.09 24.42
CA THR A 593 15.51 2.81 24.83
C THR A 593 16.97 3.01 25.22
N CYS A 594 17.73 3.87 24.53
CA CYS A 594 19.11 4.21 24.92
C CYS A 594 19.18 4.79 26.35
N GLU A 595 18.30 5.73 26.67
CA GLU A 595 18.23 6.38 27.99
C GLU A 595 17.85 5.36 29.08
N ARG A 596 16.87 4.49 28.81
CA ARG A 596 16.45 3.41 29.73
C ARG A 596 17.59 2.42 30.03
N VAL A 597 18.39 2.08 29.02
CA VAL A 597 19.56 1.21 29.19
C VAL A 597 20.63 1.90 30.01
N LEU A 598 20.94 3.17 29.73
CA LEU A 598 21.92 3.96 30.47
C LEU A 598 21.55 4.10 31.95
N ASP A 599 20.28 4.33 32.25
CA ASP A 599 19.79 4.49 33.63
C ASP A 599 19.82 3.18 34.41
N ARG A 600 19.49 2.06 33.76
CA ARG A 600 19.42 0.74 34.43
C ARG A 600 20.76 0.02 34.49
N PHE A 601 21.64 0.25 33.51
CA PHE A 601 22.93 -0.44 33.37
C PHE A 601 24.06 0.56 33.03
N PRO A 602 24.37 1.52 33.92
CA PRO A 602 25.32 2.59 33.63
C PRO A 602 26.73 2.07 33.27
N ASP A 603 27.15 0.95 33.86
CA ASP A 603 28.47 0.36 33.58
C ASP A 603 28.58 -0.30 32.19
N ALA A 604 27.45 -0.55 31.51
CA ALA A 604 27.42 -1.12 30.16
C ALA A 604 27.65 -0.06 29.05
N VAL A 605 27.43 1.22 29.38
CA VAL A 605 27.49 2.35 28.45
C VAL A 605 28.72 3.20 28.78
N THR A 606 29.58 3.44 27.80
CA THR A 606 30.78 4.25 28.02
C THR A 606 30.43 5.71 28.25
N ALA A 607 31.31 6.44 28.93
CA ALA A 607 31.16 7.88 29.12
C ALA A 607 31.09 8.67 27.81
N GLU A 608 31.70 8.16 26.73
CA GLU A 608 31.58 8.75 25.39
C GLU A 608 30.20 8.53 24.79
N GLU A 609 29.67 7.31 24.83
CA GLU A 609 28.31 6.98 24.36
C GLU A 609 27.24 7.79 25.12
N ALA A 610 27.37 7.90 26.45
CA ALA A 610 26.47 8.70 27.27
C ALA A 610 26.55 10.21 26.91
N ARG A 611 27.75 10.74 26.65
CA ARG A 611 27.93 12.12 26.19
C ARG A 611 27.31 12.35 24.81
N ARG A 612 27.49 11.42 23.88
CA ARG A 612 26.88 11.48 22.54
C ARG A 612 25.36 11.48 22.62
N LEU A 613 24.78 10.60 23.43
CA LEU A 613 23.33 10.54 23.63
C LEU A 613 22.76 11.84 24.21
N ARG A 614 23.42 12.40 25.24
CA ARG A 614 22.95 13.64 25.89
C ARG A 614 23.18 14.88 25.03
N GLY A 615 24.31 14.93 24.32
CA GLY A 615 24.73 16.05 23.46
C GLY A 615 24.26 15.97 22.01
N ARG A 616 23.44 14.97 21.64
CA ARG A 616 22.93 14.80 20.27
C ARG A 616 22.09 15.99 19.80
N CYS A 617 21.40 16.65 20.73
CA CYS A 617 20.54 17.80 20.46
C CYS A 617 20.86 18.88 21.49
N SER A 618 21.31 20.04 21.04
CA SER A 618 21.73 21.15 21.88
C SER A 618 21.34 22.49 21.24
N VAL A 619 21.10 23.51 22.06
CA VAL A 619 20.97 24.90 21.59
C VAL A 619 22.26 25.64 21.91
N THR A 620 22.84 26.34 20.94
CA THR A 620 24.05 27.15 21.15
C THR A 620 23.75 28.44 21.92
N ASP A 621 24.77 29.12 22.41
CA ASP A 621 24.64 30.44 23.05
C ASP A 621 24.01 31.50 22.11
N GLU A 622 24.13 31.30 20.79
CA GLU A 622 23.50 32.13 19.75
C GLU A 622 22.03 31.75 19.48
N GLY A 623 21.47 30.78 20.21
CA GLY A 623 20.11 30.29 20.05
C GLY A 623 19.90 29.37 18.85
N LYS A 624 20.95 28.77 18.28
CA LYS A 624 20.81 27.84 17.14
C LYS A 624 20.66 26.41 17.63
N LEU A 625 19.73 25.67 17.02
CA LEU A 625 19.62 24.24 17.23
C LEU A 625 20.75 23.52 16.49
N VAL A 626 21.48 22.65 17.19
CA VAL A 626 22.48 21.77 16.62
C VAL A 626 22.10 20.32 16.92
N TYR A 627 21.99 19.53 15.86
CA TYR A 627 21.67 18.12 15.92
C TYR A 627 22.82 17.26 15.37
N ARG A 628 23.18 16.19 16.08
CA ARG A 628 24.31 15.32 15.78
C ARG A 628 23.91 13.86 15.79
N LEU A 629 23.83 13.29 14.60
CA LEU A 629 23.58 11.86 14.38
C LEU A 629 24.33 11.40 13.12
N PRO A 630 25.44 10.65 13.23
CA PRO A 630 26.29 10.27 12.09
C PRO A 630 25.58 9.56 10.94
N HIS A 631 24.52 8.82 11.24
CA HIS A 631 23.76 8.03 10.28
C HIS A 631 22.40 8.67 9.91
N ALA A 632 22.23 9.98 10.14
CA ALA A 632 21.12 10.74 9.57
C ALA A 632 21.50 11.35 8.21
N GLU A 633 20.58 11.27 7.24
CA GLU A 633 20.70 11.92 5.93
C GLU A 633 19.94 13.25 5.89
N ARG A 634 18.78 13.33 6.55
CA ARG A 634 17.97 14.53 6.67
C ARG A 634 17.39 14.64 8.07
N VAL A 635 17.36 15.88 8.58
CA VAL A 635 16.72 16.24 9.85
C VAL A 635 15.80 17.41 9.58
N GLU A 636 14.54 17.29 10.00
CA GLU A 636 13.51 18.31 9.80
C GLU A 636 12.94 18.73 11.16
N LEU A 637 12.87 20.04 11.41
CA LEU A 637 12.16 20.62 12.55
C LEU A 637 10.69 20.77 12.19
N VAL A 638 9.82 20.03 12.87
CA VAL A 638 8.37 20.07 12.68
C VAL A 638 7.75 20.83 13.84
N THR A 639 7.18 22.00 13.54
CA THR A 639 6.50 22.85 14.52
C THR A 639 4.99 22.77 14.30
N PRO A 640 4.21 22.33 15.31
CA PRO A 640 2.77 22.25 15.15
C PRO A 640 2.16 23.65 15.04
N ALA A 641 1.25 23.84 14.09
CA ALA A 641 0.46 25.06 14.00
C ALA A 641 -0.61 25.12 15.10
N PRO A 642 -0.99 26.32 15.56
CA PRO A 642 -2.14 26.50 16.45
C PRO A 642 -3.41 25.93 15.81
N ARG A 643 -4.21 25.22 16.61
CA ARG A 643 -5.56 24.79 16.23
C ARG A 643 -6.55 25.93 16.42
N GLU A 644 -6.41 27.00 15.65
CA GLU A 644 -7.39 28.08 15.61
C GLU A 644 -8.49 27.72 14.61
N THR A 645 -9.63 27.19 15.10
CA THR A 645 -10.90 26.88 14.40
C THR A 645 -10.86 26.12 13.05
N ALA A 646 -9.69 25.81 12.50
CA ALA A 646 -9.52 25.13 11.23
C ALA A 646 -9.65 23.62 11.41
N VAL A 647 -10.38 22.99 10.49
CA VAL A 647 -10.60 21.52 10.43
C VAL A 647 -9.29 20.77 10.18
N ARG A 648 -8.28 21.42 9.58
CA ARG A 648 -6.96 20.84 9.29
C ARG A 648 -5.84 21.87 9.54
N ALA A 649 -5.07 21.69 10.60
CA ALA A 649 -3.86 22.48 10.87
C ALA A 649 -2.65 21.79 10.24
N LEU A 650 -1.94 22.48 9.34
CA LEU A 650 -0.71 21.99 8.75
C LEU A 650 0.49 22.48 9.57
N PRO A 651 1.47 21.61 9.86
CA PRO A 651 2.64 22.03 10.62
C PRO A 651 3.56 22.85 9.73
N GLU A 652 4.41 23.65 10.36
CA GLU A 652 5.58 24.19 9.70
C GLU A 652 6.70 23.15 9.73
N VAL A 653 7.24 22.82 8.55
CA VAL A 653 8.38 21.89 8.40
C VAL A 653 9.57 22.67 7.87
N ARG A 654 10.70 22.63 8.59
CA ARG A 654 11.97 23.23 8.17
C ARG A 654 13.07 22.20 8.17
N GLU A 655 13.63 21.91 7.00
CA GLU A 655 14.85 21.11 6.90
C GLU A 655 16.03 21.85 7.56
N LEU A 656 16.77 21.15 8.41
CA LEU A 656 17.99 21.67 9.00
C LEU A 656 19.12 21.62 7.98
N ARG A 657 19.96 22.65 7.96
CA ARG A 657 21.12 22.70 7.08
C ARG A 657 22.17 21.71 7.57
N ARG A 658 22.54 20.74 6.73
CA ARG A 658 23.69 19.87 6.97
C ARG A 658 24.99 20.69 6.93
N THR A 659 25.75 20.71 8.02
CA THR A 659 27.03 21.44 8.14
C THR A 659 28.25 20.53 8.15
N GLY A 660 28.05 19.24 8.40
CA GLY A 660 29.09 18.22 8.35
C GLY A 660 28.51 16.80 8.28
N PRO A 661 29.36 15.76 8.27
CA PRO A 661 28.90 14.38 8.34
C PRO A 661 28.08 14.13 9.62
N GLY A 662 26.76 13.99 9.46
CA GLY A 662 25.83 13.78 10.57
C GLY A 662 25.62 14.98 11.49
N GLU A 663 26.00 16.18 11.07
CA GLU A 663 25.78 17.41 11.82
C GLU A 663 24.82 18.35 11.06
N PHE A 664 23.83 18.85 11.78
CA PHE A 664 22.72 19.64 11.24
C PHE A 664 22.48 20.87 12.12
N GLU A 665 22.24 22.01 11.48
CA GLU A 665 21.96 23.28 12.15
C GLU A 665 20.62 23.86 11.71
N GLY A 666 19.87 24.43 12.65
CA GLY A 666 18.57 25.03 12.40
C GLY A 666 18.22 26.17 13.36
N PRO A 667 17.03 26.77 13.15
CA PRO A 667 16.50 27.76 14.09
C PRO A 667 16.23 27.12 15.47
N PRO A 668 16.11 27.94 16.54
CA PRO A 668 15.72 27.42 17.85
C PRO A 668 14.36 26.72 17.76
N PRO A 669 14.16 25.60 18.47
CA PRO A 669 12.89 24.90 18.43
C PRO A 669 11.80 25.71 19.15
N ALA A 670 10.62 25.79 18.52
CA ALA A 670 9.42 26.32 19.15
C ALA A 670 8.82 25.29 20.13
N ALA A 671 8.02 25.75 21.09
CA ALA A 671 7.39 24.85 22.07
C ALA A 671 6.61 23.73 21.35
N LYS A 672 6.77 22.48 21.82
CA LYS A 672 6.16 21.27 21.24
C LYS A 672 6.66 20.90 19.83
N ALA A 673 7.71 21.53 19.33
CA ALA A 673 8.34 21.09 18.10
C ALA A 673 8.99 19.71 18.29
N ARG A 674 9.06 18.94 17.21
CA ARG A 674 9.72 17.63 17.15
C ARG A 674 10.71 17.59 16.00
N LEU A 675 11.68 16.70 16.09
CA LEU A 675 12.61 16.42 15.00
C LEU A 675 12.17 15.16 14.28
N LEU A 676 12.02 15.26 12.97
CA LEU A 676 11.85 14.12 12.08
C LEU A 676 13.20 13.76 11.48
N LEU A 677 13.62 12.51 11.64
CA LEU A 677 14.91 12.01 11.22
C LEU A 677 14.71 11.04 10.05
N THR A 678 15.38 11.27 8.93
CA THR A 678 15.55 10.28 7.86
C THR A 678 16.96 9.71 7.94
N LEU A 679 17.07 8.42 8.24
CA LEU A 679 18.35 7.73 8.42
C LEU A 679 18.88 7.17 7.09
N VAL A 680 20.19 6.88 7.05
CA VAL A 680 20.86 6.24 5.90
C VAL A 680 20.17 4.92 5.51
N SER A 681 19.63 4.19 6.49
CA SER A 681 18.89 2.94 6.28
C SER A 681 17.53 3.12 5.59
N GLY A 682 17.07 4.37 5.38
CA GLY A 682 15.73 4.68 4.91
C GLY A 682 14.67 4.70 6.00
N ARG A 683 15.04 4.40 7.27
CA ARG A 683 14.15 4.56 8.42
C ARG A 683 13.81 6.02 8.64
N VAL A 684 12.54 6.29 8.88
CA VAL A 684 12.05 7.60 9.33
C VAL A 684 11.51 7.48 10.75
N THR A 685 12.00 8.32 11.66
CA THR A 685 11.66 8.27 13.10
C THR A 685 11.65 9.65 13.73
N TRP A 686 11.10 9.77 14.93
CA TRP A 686 10.97 11.02 15.67
C TRP A 686 11.97 11.12 16.83
N ASP A 687 12.45 12.32 17.10
CA ASP A 687 13.21 12.68 18.32
C ASP A 687 12.69 14.00 18.92
N GLU A 688 13.08 14.27 20.16
CA GLU A 688 12.72 15.48 20.86
C GLU A 688 13.58 16.67 20.42
N ALA A 689 12.95 17.83 20.23
CA ALA A 689 13.66 19.08 20.06
C ALA A 689 13.95 19.68 21.45
N ARG A 690 15.18 19.53 21.94
CA ARG A 690 15.56 20.02 23.29
C ARG A 690 15.69 21.54 23.29
N HIS A 691 15.09 22.20 24.30
CA HIS A 691 15.06 23.66 24.42
C HIS A 691 16.24 24.29 25.19
N GLY A 692 17.12 23.46 25.75
CA GLY A 692 18.19 23.90 26.66
C GLY A 692 17.85 23.63 28.11
#